data_AF-A0AAD4GEC0-F1
#
_entry.id   AF-A0AAD4GEC0-F1
#
_cell.length_a   1.000
_cell.length_b   1.000
_cell.length_c   1.000
_cell.angle_alpha   90.00
_cell.angle_beta   90.00
_cell.angle_gamma   90.00
#
_symmetry.space_group_name_H-M   'P 1'
#
loop_
_entity.id
_entity.type
_entity.pdbx_description
1 polymer ?
#
loop_
_entity_poly.entity_id
_entity_poly.type
_entity_poly.pdbx_seq_one_letter_code
_entity_poly.pdbx_strand_id
1 'polypeptide(L)'
;MARMSAWNVLCAAVSKDDRRIAAGTVMGEVFVWNAETHDQVFKHGEDLLEEVQGVDFSPNATRLVSASDDGTASVWDITTGLRVLQLHHDGSVTAAKYSPQGDQIATATPNSVRVYNSNDGHLLIDVKVNVIPLLSKGLFWFNNHLVVVSNDEIKQIDADTGSVVSEWPVPNTDGDSCTALPKHGKFIAHSTSCTVTLWDTSTSTRLSLIQHPQHIQSIAVSPDDHFLAIGGYHGKIIIESLPRINASTCEQGKQDKESSTSGGHDNDIHDSIVHVLQERHAKLSSLLRTADSILLSPLHPGTFPESDFQIDGAGLDLWKDDQLTNAEASLTAAIATSGSTGYDILTSRALVRARLREWDTALVDAEKAIEGHPTIIGYIAKSIALVGKGEKGEGYRICDIAFARSRSSHVTFLLIKAIIVFMAGERRDAISRIDDLIATVTSNSIYYVAYMYLLLGNSQMERGEYKCAIESFELARAQARHYVNQLLLMITSIFGWQFDNIDITIRRRLCDALYAAGRTKDAVECFHQLTSELGRETDLHGHLEWALDFRQRSCEKLARLGDTAMDTRQYELAITQYTTALSLDPFTPQGILLKRSKAFLETGLWKQAVDDANEVIKHDSSSPWSYEMKHKALHKAGQYDGAVEAFETMLSKMAQSPDPEVQQCGDQYISPSTTQATIRRIVQRTTRHAPRVLINTSTGRLRNKAEQVSAFESLPIFNELVSSMTKRIDYVRIKREVRQYFRYVMLSHKWEDNEPLFQQVIRIAVYNLDKSPTHDKLQTFCKIVRDGGFEWAWSDTCCIDKSNHFVLQEALVAMFKWYQGSALVIIFLRGVRSSSQLGALVRSIWNTRAWTLQEYIAAKVIHFYTEEWTPYLNLELSNHKESQQVISEMEEATGVSAEQLMALRPGLMSIREKLRLASTRRTTLIEDAAYSLLGIFSVTGLSAIYGEGEASVGRLLANVLTCSGDVSILAWAGESGSFNSCLPAHITVFSGPATSHLPSPIPDAEMARITASHTGSSSFDLDVALTLYDRLNELSAPWFAASRMKLPCIAFKLPALSPYRTRTGRLYRTDTAAFGTVEITTREDLSRMKSLYLIHPWLDALLEHEDIHSGAFVADDAPPPSPNTEISDEEFDDDDSLPLPEPELPLHHAPEHVAPMDEETRARRFVARLRQPFGALLLMPVASSRRGTDYKRVAADGVIKVQFQGNLSLADILDNVRTLDVL
;
A
#
# COMPACT_ATOMS: atom_id res chain seq x y z
N MET A 1 -19.09 10.97 -11.20
CA MET A 1 -18.61 10.22 -10.02
C MET A 1 -18.06 8.83 -10.32
N ALA A 2 -18.76 7.93 -11.04
CA ALA A 2 -18.31 6.53 -11.24
C ALA A 2 -16.94 6.28 -11.94
N ARG A 3 -16.27 7.31 -12.46
CA ARG A 3 -14.87 7.23 -12.96
C ARG A 3 -13.80 7.42 -11.87
N MET A 4 -14.15 7.98 -10.71
CA MET A 4 -13.18 8.30 -9.65
C MET A 4 -12.77 7.09 -8.79
N SER A 5 -13.56 6.00 -8.78
CA SER A 5 -13.30 4.81 -7.93
C SER A 5 -12.03 4.04 -8.31
N ALA A 6 -11.48 4.26 -9.51
CA ALA A 6 -10.23 3.65 -9.94
C ALA A 6 -8.98 4.38 -9.41
N TRP A 7 -9.12 5.61 -8.91
CA TRP A 7 -8.00 6.49 -8.58
C TRP A 7 -7.98 6.79 -7.08
N ASN A 8 -6.85 6.50 -6.42
CA ASN A 8 -6.70 6.74 -4.99
C ASN A 8 -6.41 8.24 -4.77
N VAL A 9 -7.47 9.02 -4.59
CA VAL A 9 -7.43 10.47 -4.36
C VAL A 9 -7.06 10.76 -2.91
N LEU A 10 -5.99 11.54 -2.70
CA LEU A 10 -5.53 11.95 -1.37
C LEU A 10 -6.13 13.28 -0.95
N CYS A 11 -6.17 14.23 -1.88
CA CYS A 11 -6.63 15.60 -1.65
C CYS A 11 -7.59 16.04 -2.77
N ALA A 12 -8.49 16.97 -2.43
CA ALA A 12 -9.39 17.60 -3.38
C ALA A 12 -9.65 19.06 -2.99
N ALA A 13 -9.93 19.89 -3.98
CA ALA A 13 -10.32 21.29 -3.80
C ALA A 13 -11.46 21.66 -4.76
N VAL A 14 -12.24 22.67 -4.40
CA VAL A 14 -13.28 23.27 -5.25
C VAL A 14 -12.90 24.73 -5.48
N SER A 15 -13.08 25.25 -6.68
CA SER A 15 -12.78 26.66 -7.00
C SER A 15 -13.77 27.61 -6.31
N LYS A 16 -13.35 28.86 -6.05
CA LYS A 16 -14.22 29.88 -5.39
C LYS A 16 -15.50 30.22 -6.18
N ASP A 17 -15.56 29.88 -7.47
CA ASP A 17 -16.73 30.06 -8.33
C ASP A 17 -17.62 28.80 -8.43
N ASP A 18 -17.34 27.75 -7.63
CA ASP A 18 -18.02 26.45 -7.57
C ASP A 18 -18.06 25.66 -8.90
N ARG A 19 -17.34 26.11 -9.94
CA ARG A 19 -17.39 25.53 -11.30
C ARG A 19 -16.30 24.51 -11.60
N ARG A 20 -15.27 24.40 -10.77
CA ARG A 20 -14.15 23.48 -10.98
C ARG A 20 -13.87 22.66 -9.73
N ILE A 21 -13.54 21.39 -9.93
CA ILE A 21 -13.14 20.45 -8.87
C ILE A 21 -11.74 19.95 -9.23
N ALA A 22 -10.78 20.09 -8.32
CA ALA A 22 -9.44 19.52 -8.45
C ALA A 22 -9.29 18.28 -7.56
N ALA A 23 -8.48 17.32 -7.98
CA ALA A 23 -8.05 16.19 -7.16
C ALA A 23 -6.57 15.84 -7.41
N GLY A 24 -5.85 15.56 -6.32
CA GLY A 24 -4.50 14.98 -6.35
C GLY A 24 -4.53 13.51 -5.94
N THR A 25 -3.64 12.70 -6.51
CA THR A 25 -3.62 11.24 -6.31
C THR A 25 -2.29 10.74 -5.74
N VAL A 26 -2.32 9.53 -5.16
CA VAL A 26 -1.12 8.74 -4.78
C VAL A 26 -0.14 8.54 -5.94
N MET A 27 -0.62 8.63 -7.19
CA MET A 27 0.17 8.37 -8.39
C MET A 27 0.74 9.63 -9.05
N GLY A 28 0.85 10.75 -8.33
CA GLY A 28 1.37 12.01 -8.88
C GLY A 28 0.45 12.69 -9.90
N GLU A 29 -0.73 12.13 -10.17
CA GLU A 29 -1.66 12.70 -11.15
C GLU A 29 -2.56 13.73 -10.46
N VAL A 30 -2.59 14.93 -11.03
CA VAL A 30 -3.47 16.06 -10.69
C VAL A 30 -4.52 16.20 -11.79
N PHE A 31 -5.78 16.31 -11.40
CA PHE A 31 -6.91 16.41 -12.31
C PHE A 31 -7.77 17.61 -11.95
N VAL A 32 -8.34 18.28 -12.97
CA VAL A 32 -9.42 19.26 -12.79
C VAL A 32 -10.58 18.93 -13.71
N TRP A 33 -11.79 18.92 -13.15
CA TRP A 33 -13.04 18.77 -13.90
C TRP A 33 -13.91 20.02 -13.77
N ASN A 34 -14.73 20.25 -14.79
CA ASN A 34 -15.84 21.18 -14.71
C ASN A 34 -16.99 20.53 -13.92
N ALA A 35 -17.52 21.24 -12.92
CA ALA A 35 -18.52 20.71 -11.98
C ALA A 35 -19.89 20.46 -12.65
N GLU A 36 -20.29 21.31 -13.60
CA GLU A 36 -21.60 21.26 -14.28
C GLU A 36 -21.65 20.21 -15.40
N THR A 37 -20.60 20.12 -16.22
CA THR A 37 -20.52 19.23 -17.40
C THR A 37 -19.89 17.88 -17.11
N HIS A 38 -19.12 17.79 -16.01
CA HIS A 38 -18.27 16.64 -15.65
C HIS A 38 -17.12 16.35 -16.62
N ASP A 39 -16.85 17.23 -17.58
CA ASP A 39 -15.71 17.12 -18.49
C ASP A 39 -14.40 17.43 -17.76
N GLN A 40 -13.34 16.71 -18.13
CA GLN A 40 -11.99 16.94 -17.63
C GLN A 40 -11.39 18.15 -18.35
N VAL A 41 -11.10 19.21 -17.61
CA VAL A 41 -10.55 20.48 -18.13
C VAL A 41 -9.03 20.47 -18.15
N PHE A 42 -8.42 19.83 -17.15
CA PHE A 42 -6.96 19.72 -17.02
C PHE A 42 -6.59 18.34 -16.44
N LYS A 43 -5.47 17.81 -16.91
CA LYS A 43 -4.76 16.69 -16.31
C LYS A 43 -3.27 16.95 -16.44
N HIS A 44 -2.54 16.80 -15.35
CA HIS A 44 -1.09 16.71 -15.36
C HIS A 44 -0.64 15.54 -14.47
N GLY A 45 0.50 14.89 -14.76
CA GLY A 45 1.00 13.77 -13.95
C GLY A 45 2.12 12.94 -14.58
N GLU A 46 2.96 13.58 -15.40
CA GLU A 46 4.13 12.94 -16.02
C GLU A 46 5.44 13.28 -15.28
N ASP A 47 5.47 14.42 -14.60
CA ASP A 47 6.66 14.96 -13.93
C ASP A 47 6.62 14.74 -12.41
N LEU A 48 5.41 14.78 -11.81
CA LEU A 48 5.18 14.50 -10.39
C LEU A 48 5.31 12.98 -10.19
N LEU A 49 6.46 12.55 -9.66
CA LEU A 49 6.78 11.13 -9.41
C LEU A 49 6.17 10.63 -8.09
N GLU A 50 5.75 11.55 -7.23
CA GLU A 50 5.37 11.30 -5.84
C GLU A 50 3.90 11.63 -5.53
N GLU A 51 3.49 11.38 -4.28
CA GLU A 51 2.09 11.50 -3.88
C GLU A 51 1.65 12.98 -3.82
N VAL A 52 0.55 13.35 -4.47
CA VAL A 52 0.01 14.72 -4.37
C VAL A 52 -0.77 14.87 -3.06
N GLN A 53 -0.09 15.37 -2.03
CA GLN A 53 -0.63 15.54 -0.69
C GLN A 53 -1.63 16.71 -0.56
N GLY A 54 -1.48 17.74 -1.39
CA GLY A 54 -2.38 18.90 -1.37
C GLY A 54 -2.65 19.50 -2.74
N VAL A 55 -3.87 20.00 -2.96
CA VAL A 55 -4.22 20.86 -4.10
C VAL A 55 -5.01 22.08 -3.63
N ASP A 56 -4.90 23.19 -4.35
CA ASP A 56 -5.69 24.39 -4.10
C ASP A 56 -5.81 25.29 -5.33
N PHE A 57 -6.94 25.98 -5.50
CA PHE A 57 -7.14 26.94 -6.58
C PHE A 57 -6.73 28.34 -6.17
N SER A 58 -6.15 29.07 -7.12
CA SER A 58 -6.09 30.54 -7.05
C SER A 58 -7.49 31.16 -6.94
N PRO A 59 -7.67 32.34 -6.34
CA PRO A 59 -9.00 32.94 -6.15
C PRO A 59 -9.79 33.22 -7.43
N ASN A 60 -9.11 33.43 -8.56
CA ASN A 60 -9.69 33.62 -9.89
C ASN A 60 -9.88 32.29 -10.67
N ALA A 61 -9.51 31.15 -10.06
CA ALA A 61 -9.59 29.80 -10.62
C ALA A 61 -8.84 29.58 -11.96
N THR A 62 -7.89 30.45 -12.31
CA THR A 62 -7.04 30.28 -13.51
C THR A 62 -5.80 29.44 -13.22
N ARG A 63 -5.22 29.55 -12.03
CA ARG A 63 -4.10 28.73 -11.56
C ARG A 63 -4.50 27.70 -10.48
N LEU A 64 -3.77 26.60 -10.40
CA LEU A 64 -3.85 25.55 -9.37
C LEU A 64 -2.46 25.36 -8.75
N VAL A 65 -2.35 25.16 -7.44
CA VAL A 65 -1.12 24.69 -6.79
C VAL A 65 -1.29 23.23 -6.38
N SER A 66 -0.25 22.42 -6.55
CA SER A 66 -0.17 21.03 -6.11
C SER A 66 1.07 20.81 -5.26
N ALA A 67 0.89 20.40 -4.01
CA ALA A 67 1.94 19.94 -3.11
C ALA A 67 2.17 18.44 -3.28
N SER A 68 3.43 18.02 -3.38
CA SER A 68 3.84 16.66 -3.68
C SER A 68 4.92 16.16 -2.72
N ASP A 69 4.95 14.83 -2.52
CA ASP A 69 5.87 14.12 -1.64
C ASP A 69 7.32 14.01 -2.21
N ASP A 70 7.57 14.59 -3.40
CA ASP A 70 8.89 14.81 -4.03
C ASP A 70 9.61 16.07 -3.50
N GLY A 71 9.01 16.77 -2.55
CA GLY A 71 9.54 18.03 -2.04
C GLY A 71 9.16 19.25 -2.90
N THR A 72 8.25 19.10 -3.86
CA THR A 72 7.81 20.21 -4.71
C THR A 72 6.39 20.70 -4.36
N ALA A 73 6.19 22.01 -4.46
CA ALA A 73 4.88 22.58 -4.74
C ALA A 73 4.89 23.22 -6.13
N SER A 74 4.18 22.62 -7.08
CA SER A 74 4.08 23.10 -8.46
C SER A 74 2.83 23.94 -8.67
N VAL A 75 2.95 25.06 -9.37
CA VAL A 75 1.84 25.92 -9.80
C VAL A 75 1.57 25.70 -11.27
N TRP A 76 0.31 25.52 -11.62
CA TRP A 76 -0.20 25.18 -12.95
C TRP A 76 -1.15 26.26 -13.42
N ASP A 77 -1.03 26.71 -14.67
CA ASP A 77 -2.12 27.41 -15.34
C ASP A 77 -3.09 26.39 -15.93
N ILE A 78 -4.35 26.46 -15.51
CA ILE A 78 -5.41 25.50 -15.88
C ILE A 78 -5.90 25.74 -17.32
N THR A 79 -5.64 26.93 -17.89
CA THR A 79 -6.08 27.31 -19.25
C THR A 79 -5.05 26.94 -20.32
N THR A 80 -3.75 27.07 -20.04
CA THR A 80 -2.67 26.65 -20.95
C THR A 80 -2.19 25.23 -20.70
N GLY A 81 -2.37 24.70 -19.48
CA GLY A 81 -1.85 23.41 -19.05
C GLY A 81 -0.38 23.44 -18.60
N LEU A 82 0.28 24.61 -18.64
CA LEU A 82 1.70 24.77 -18.35
C LEU A 82 1.97 24.92 -16.85
N ARG A 83 3.18 24.50 -16.43
CA ARG A 83 3.72 24.82 -15.11
C ARG A 83 4.23 26.26 -15.11
N VAL A 84 3.75 27.08 -14.19
CA VAL A 84 4.13 28.49 -14.05
C VAL A 84 5.23 28.68 -13.00
N LEU A 85 5.16 27.94 -11.90
CA LEU A 85 6.18 27.95 -10.83
C LEU A 85 6.42 26.55 -10.27
N GLN A 86 7.58 26.36 -9.66
CA GLN A 86 7.96 25.16 -8.93
C GLN A 86 8.74 25.58 -7.68
N LEU A 87 8.20 25.22 -6.52
CA LEU A 87 8.71 25.64 -5.22
C LEU A 87 9.36 24.43 -4.55
N HIS A 88 10.69 24.51 -4.34
CA HIS A 88 11.51 23.40 -3.83
C HIS A 88 11.66 23.45 -2.31
N HIS A 89 11.39 22.32 -1.67
CA HIS A 89 11.57 22.10 -0.23
C HIS A 89 12.80 21.24 0.05
N ASP A 90 12.93 20.76 1.29
CA ASP A 90 14.03 19.91 1.77
C ASP A 90 13.46 18.62 2.43
N GLY A 91 12.18 18.36 2.15
CA GLY A 91 11.32 17.30 2.66
C GLY A 91 9.87 17.49 2.16
N SER A 92 9.20 16.38 1.83
CA SER A 92 7.79 16.21 1.46
C SER A 92 6.88 17.41 1.76
N VAL A 93 6.25 17.97 0.72
CA VAL A 93 5.29 19.06 0.87
C VAL A 93 3.93 18.46 1.20
N THR A 94 3.55 18.55 2.47
CA THR A 94 2.32 17.97 2.99
C THR A 94 1.09 18.80 2.63
N ALA A 95 1.23 20.10 2.39
CA ALA A 95 0.13 20.97 1.94
C ALA A 95 0.65 22.19 1.18
N ALA A 96 -0.16 22.70 0.23
CA ALA A 96 -0.01 24.03 -0.36
C ALA A 96 -1.39 24.71 -0.47
N LYS A 97 -1.44 26.03 -0.20
CA LYS A 97 -2.67 26.84 -0.18
C LYS A 97 -2.44 28.27 -0.69
N TYR A 98 -3.31 28.72 -1.57
CA TYR A 98 -3.33 30.11 -2.03
C TYR A 98 -3.87 31.05 -0.95
N SER A 99 -3.31 32.24 -0.84
CA SER A 99 -3.87 33.30 -0.01
C SER A 99 -5.28 33.68 -0.48
N PRO A 100 -6.12 34.28 0.38
CA PRO A 100 -7.46 34.69 -0.02
C PRO A 100 -7.47 35.73 -1.15
N GLN A 101 -6.40 36.53 -1.26
CA GLN A 101 -6.20 37.55 -2.30
C GLN A 101 -5.55 36.96 -3.57
N GLY A 102 -4.78 35.88 -3.44
CA GLY A 102 -4.17 35.14 -4.54
C GLY A 102 -2.74 35.55 -4.88
N ASP A 103 -2.19 36.47 -4.10
CA ASP A 103 -0.84 37.04 -4.19
C ASP A 103 0.26 36.17 -3.55
N GLN A 104 -0.10 35.31 -2.60
CA GLN A 104 0.84 34.45 -1.87
C GLN A 104 0.42 32.97 -1.91
N ILE A 105 1.41 32.08 -1.75
CA ILE A 105 1.23 30.62 -1.63
C ILE A 105 1.90 30.18 -0.34
N ALA A 106 1.13 29.66 0.61
CA ALA A 106 1.67 28.98 1.77
C ALA A 106 1.86 27.50 1.48
N THR A 107 2.93 26.93 2.01
CA THR A 107 3.34 25.53 1.88
C THR A 107 3.75 25.00 3.25
N ALA A 108 3.52 23.71 3.51
CA ALA A 108 3.94 23.06 4.73
C ALA A 108 4.75 21.80 4.43
N THR A 109 5.87 21.65 5.14
CA THR A 109 6.65 20.42 5.27
C THR A 109 6.58 19.96 6.74
N PRO A 110 7.13 18.78 7.09
CA PRO A 110 7.21 18.36 8.49
C PRO A 110 8.05 19.27 9.42
N ASN A 111 8.85 20.20 8.88
CA ASN A 111 9.80 21.00 9.67
C ASN A 111 9.66 22.52 9.47
N SER A 112 8.85 22.96 8.49
CA SER A 112 8.74 24.37 8.11
C SER A 112 7.40 24.67 7.46
N VAL A 113 6.84 25.84 7.75
CA VAL A 113 5.82 26.47 6.91
C VAL A 113 6.48 27.61 6.16
N ARG A 114 6.47 27.53 4.83
CA ARG A 114 7.06 28.55 3.94
C ARG A 114 5.96 29.28 3.18
N VAL A 115 6.06 30.60 3.13
CA VAL A 115 5.17 31.48 2.36
C VAL A 115 5.96 32.04 1.18
N TYR A 116 5.42 31.88 -0.02
CA TYR A 116 6.02 32.35 -1.27
C TYR A 116 5.12 33.40 -1.92
N ASN A 117 5.72 34.28 -2.72
CA ASN A 117 4.98 35.09 -3.67
C ASN A 117 4.46 34.17 -4.81
N SER A 118 3.18 34.32 -5.15
CA SER A 118 2.46 33.48 -6.13
C SER A 118 2.81 33.74 -7.60
N ASN A 119 3.56 34.82 -7.89
CA ASN A 119 3.88 35.26 -9.24
C ASN A 119 5.31 34.90 -9.66
N ASP A 120 6.31 35.11 -8.78
CA ASP A 120 7.72 34.83 -9.07
C ASP A 120 8.30 33.65 -8.27
N GLY A 121 7.53 33.09 -7.33
CA GLY A 121 7.97 31.98 -6.47
C GLY A 121 9.02 32.37 -5.43
N HIS A 122 9.25 33.67 -5.18
CA HIS A 122 10.21 34.13 -4.17
C HIS A 122 9.72 33.79 -2.76
N LEU A 123 10.62 33.26 -1.92
CA LEU A 123 10.35 32.94 -0.51
C LEU A 123 10.19 34.24 0.31
N LEU A 124 8.99 34.47 0.85
CA LEU A 124 8.67 35.62 1.70
C LEU A 124 8.97 35.31 3.17
N ILE A 125 8.57 34.12 3.65
CA ILE A 125 8.72 33.70 5.05
C ILE A 125 9.08 32.21 5.11
N ASP A 126 10.01 31.85 6.00
CA ASP A 126 10.24 30.47 6.44
C ASP A 126 10.09 30.41 7.97
N VAL A 127 8.98 29.84 8.45
CA VAL A 127 8.77 29.58 9.89
C VAL A 127 9.08 28.13 10.18
N LYS A 128 10.17 27.89 10.90
CA LYS A 128 10.49 26.56 11.45
C LYS A 128 9.49 26.20 12.53
N VAL A 129 8.64 25.23 12.24
CA VAL A 129 7.65 24.65 13.15
C VAL A 129 7.90 23.15 13.16
N ASN A 130 8.02 22.54 14.35
CA ASN A 130 8.18 21.09 14.47
C ASN A 130 6.84 20.39 14.17
N VAL A 131 6.54 20.15 12.89
CA VAL A 131 5.29 19.54 12.40
C VAL A 131 5.54 18.05 12.13
N ILE A 132 5.76 17.26 13.18
CA ILE A 132 5.87 15.79 13.06
C ILE A 132 4.62 15.26 12.33
N PRO A 133 4.76 14.43 11.28
CA PRO A 133 3.84 14.47 10.15
C PRO A 133 2.50 13.78 10.40
N LEU A 134 1.42 14.46 10.04
CA LEU A 134 0.13 13.85 9.68
C LEU A 134 -0.45 14.52 8.42
N LEU A 135 -1.18 13.72 7.65
CA LEU A 135 -1.54 13.96 6.25
C LEU A 135 -2.31 15.27 5.97
N SER A 136 -1.84 16.04 4.99
CA SER A 136 -2.64 16.83 4.02
C SER A 136 -3.55 18.00 4.47
N LYS A 137 -3.92 18.13 5.76
CA LYS A 137 -5.11 18.93 6.19
C LYS A 137 -4.89 19.88 7.37
N GLY A 138 -3.65 20.35 7.55
CA GLY A 138 -3.26 21.20 8.69
C GLY A 138 -2.99 22.68 8.38
N LEU A 139 -2.95 23.09 7.11
CA LEU A 139 -2.56 24.44 6.69
C LEU A 139 -3.75 25.19 6.10
N PHE A 140 -4.09 26.36 6.65
CA PHE A 140 -5.21 27.19 6.18
C PHE A 140 -4.91 28.69 6.29
N TRP A 141 -5.44 29.47 5.35
CA TRP A 141 -5.47 30.93 5.45
C TRP A 141 -6.70 31.42 6.21
N PHE A 142 -6.48 32.30 7.17
CA PHE A 142 -7.51 33.08 7.87
C PHE A 142 -7.15 34.56 7.83
N ASN A 143 -7.83 35.32 6.96
CA ASN A 143 -7.46 36.70 6.63
C ASN A 143 -5.98 36.78 6.21
N ASN A 144 -5.13 37.49 6.97
CA ASN A 144 -3.67 37.58 6.73
C ASN A 144 -2.85 36.70 7.69
N HIS A 145 -3.46 35.65 8.23
CA HIS A 145 -2.80 34.73 9.15
C HIS A 145 -2.90 33.29 8.63
N LEU A 146 -1.89 32.48 8.91
CA LEU A 146 -1.83 31.06 8.61
C LEU A 146 -2.13 30.25 9.86
N VAL A 147 -3.15 29.43 9.82
CA VAL A 147 -3.41 28.39 10.83
C VAL A 147 -2.64 27.14 10.43
N VAL A 148 -1.78 26.67 11.32
CA VAL A 148 -0.90 25.51 11.18
C VAL A 148 -1.19 24.53 12.31
N VAL A 149 -1.33 23.25 11.99
CA VAL A 149 -1.71 22.20 12.94
C VAL A 149 -0.57 21.18 13.04
N SER A 150 -0.15 20.87 14.27
CA SER A 150 0.76 19.77 14.61
C SER A 150 0.07 18.74 15.53
N ASN A 151 0.78 17.68 15.90
CA ASN A 151 0.25 16.61 16.77
C ASN A 151 -0.06 17.07 18.21
N ASP A 152 0.59 18.15 18.66
CA ASP A 152 0.50 18.66 20.04
C ASP A 152 -0.22 20.03 20.11
N GLU A 153 -0.19 20.82 19.03
CA GLU A 153 -0.53 22.25 19.06
C GLU A 153 -1.17 22.70 17.75
N ILE A 154 -2.12 23.64 17.82
CA ILE A 154 -2.49 24.49 16.68
C ILE A 154 -1.83 25.84 16.91
N LYS A 155 -1.21 26.42 15.87
CA LYS A 155 -0.62 27.76 15.88
C LYS A 155 -1.27 28.63 14.82
N GLN A 156 -1.55 29.87 15.14
CA GLN A 156 -1.86 30.92 14.18
C GLN A 156 -0.61 31.77 14.02
N ILE A 157 -0.12 31.88 12.79
CA ILE A 157 1.09 32.57 12.39
C ILE A 157 0.68 33.79 11.56
N ASP A 158 1.30 34.93 11.80
CA ASP A 158 1.11 36.12 10.98
C ASP A 158 1.88 36.00 9.66
N ALA A 159 1.21 36.21 8.52
CA ALA A 159 1.76 35.93 7.20
C ALA A 159 2.64 37.07 6.61
N ASP A 160 2.80 38.20 7.33
CA ASP A 160 3.75 39.25 6.97
C ASP A 160 5.02 39.16 7.83
N THR A 161 4.88 38.78 9.10
CA THR A 161 5.97 38.81 10.10
C THR A 161 6.51 37.44 10.51
N GLY A 162 5.81 36.35 10.18
CA GLY A 162 6.14 34.99 10.58
C GLY A 162 5.99 34.72 12.08
N SER A 163 5.41 35.67 12.83
CA SER A 163 5.27 35.59 14.28
C SER A 163 4.05 34.78 14.70
N VAL A 164 4.14 34.03 15.80
CA VAL A 164 3.01 33.26 16.34
C VAL A 164 2.07 34.22 17.08
N VAL A 165 0.85 34.36 16.57
CA VAL A 165 -0.21 35.24 17.08
C VAL A 165 -1.01 34.55 18.19
N SER A 166 -1.27 33.24 18.06
CA SER A 166 -2.09 32.46 19.00
C SER A 166 -1.75 30.98 18.95
N GLU A 167 -1.91 30.29 20.08
CA GLU A 167 -1.69 28.85 20.21
C GLU A 167 -2.88 28.20 20.91
N TRP A 168 -3.31 27.03 20.43
CA TRP A 168 -4.33 26.20 21.07
C TRP A 168 -3.70 24.85 21.46
N PRO A 169 -3.77 24.46 22.74
CA PRO A 169 -3.23 23.17 23.18
C PRO A 169 -4.14 22.02 22.74
N VAL A 170 -3.60 21.07 21.99
CA VAL A 170 -4.31 19.86 21.55
C VAL A 170 -3.90 18.70 22.47
N PRO A 171 -4.81 17.78 22.84
CA PRO A 171 -4.39 16.54 23.48
C PRO A 171 -3.50 15.74 22.51
N ASN A 172 -2.27 15.45 22.92
CA ASN A 172 -1.32 14.65 22.13
C ASN A 172 -2.00 13.34 21.66
N THR A 173 -1.94 13.08 20.35
CA THR A 173 -2.63 11.94 19.72
C THR A 173 -1.74 11.14 18.77
N ASP A 174 -1.66 9.83 19.00
CA ASP A 174 -0.92 8.84 18.20
C ASP A 174 -1.61 8.47 16.86
N GLY A 175 -2.27 9.40 16.15
CA GLY A 175 -2.96 9.06 14.89
C GLY A 175 -3.63 10.21 14.13
N ASP A 176 -4.03 9.93 12.88
CA ASP A 176 -4.51 10.91 11.88
C ASP A 176 -5.46 11.97 12.45
N SER A 177 -5.00 13.23 12.43
CA SER A 177 -5.78 14.40 12.78
C SER A 177 -6.13 15.20 11.52
N CYS A 178 -7.26 15.90 11.55
CA CYS A 178 -7.72 16.74 10.43
C CYS A 178 -8.28 18.04 11.00
N THR A 179 -8.11 19.15 10.30
CA THR A 179 -8.69 20.42 10.72
C THR A 179 -9.52 21.02 9.58
N ALA A 180 -10.57 21.78 9.91
CA ALA A 180 -11.35 22.55 8.96
C ALA A 180 -11.67 23.92 9.56
N LEU A 181 -11.46 24.97 8.76
CA LEU A 181 -11.79 26.34 9.10
C LEU A 181 -13.11 26.76 8.42
N PRO A 182 -14.06 27.37 9.15
CA PRO A 182 -15.28 27.96 8.60
C PRO A 182 -14.96 29.22 7.79
N LYS A 183 -15.83 29.59 6.84
CA LYS A 183 -15.67 30.75 5.95
C LYS A 183 -15.62 32.08 6.69
N HIS A 184 -16.37 32.20 7.80
CA HIS A 184 -16.32 33.38 8.67
C HIS A 184 -15.35 33.21 9.85
N GLY A 185 -14.64 32.08 9.93
CA GLY A 185 -13.56 31.81 10.88
C GLY A 185 -13.88 32.15 12.34
N LYS A 186 -15.09 31.87 12.81
CA LYS A 186 -15.47 32.08 14.23
C LYS A 186 -14.97 30.98 15.14
N PHE A 187 -14.75 29.78 14.60
CA PHE A 187 -14.26 28.62 15.33
C PHE A 187 -13.30 27.81 14.46
N ILE A 188 -12.51 26.91 15.05
CA ILE A 188 -11.71 25.90 14.35
C ILE A 188 -12.31 24.53 14.69
N ALA A 189 -12.63 23.71 13.68
CA ALA A 189 -12.99 22.32 13.87
C ALA A 189 -11.75 21.45 13.73
N HIS A 190 -11.36 20.74 14.78
CA HIS A 190 -10.18 19.86 14.81
C HIS A 190 -10.60 18.44 15.22
N SER A 191 -10.34 17.45 14.37
CA SER A 191 -10.62 16.04 14.66
C SER A 191 -9.38 15.30 15.15
N THR A 192 -9.53 14.61 16.28
CA THR A 192 -8.70 13.47 16.68
C THR A 192 -9.39 12.17 16.29
N SER A 193 -8.69 11.03 16.37
CA SER A 193 -9.12 9.70 15.92
C SER A 193 -10.64 9.46 15.89
N CYS A 194 -11.35 9.59 17.02
CA CYS A 194 -12.81 9.40 17.11
C CYS A 194 -13.60 10.62 17.61
N THR A 195 -13.04 11.85 17.61
CA THR A 195 -13.75 13.04 18.11
C THR A 195 -13.43 14.30 17.31
N VAL A 196 -14.40 15.22 17.16
CA VAL A 196 -14.16 16.57 16.64
C VAL A 196 -14.33 17.58 17.78
N THR A 197 -13.27 18.33 18.07
CA THR A 197 -13.29 19.46 18.99
C THR A 197 -13.51 20.75 18.21
N LEU A 198 -14.45 21.58 18.67
CA LEU A 198 -14.62 22.94 18.17
C LEU A 198 -13.93 23.91 19.13
N TRP A 199 -13.08 24.80 18.60
CA TRP A 199 -12.35 25.82 19.36
C TRP A 199 -12.79 27.21 18.92
N ASP A 200 -12.95 28.14 19.85
CA ASP A 200 -13.17 29.56 19.52
C ASP A 200 -11.85 30.17 18.99
N THR A 201 -11.95 30.96 17.93
CA THR A 201 -10.79 31.63 17.30
C THR A 201 -10.36 32.91 18.01
N SER A 202 -11.25 33.51 18.80
CA SER A 202 -11.02 34.80 19.47
C SER A 202 -10.57 34.66 20.93
N THR A 203 -11.02 33.60 21.62
CA THR A 203 -10.70 33.34 23.04
C THR A 203 -9.80 32.12 23.25
N SER A 204 -9.52 31.36 22.19
CA SER A 204 -8.84 30.05 22.23
C SER A 204 -9.48 29.00 23.14
N THR A 205 -10.74 29.17 23.54
CA THR A 205 -11.46 28.21 24.39
C THR A 205 -12.20 27.16 23.57
N ARG A 206 -12.23 25.92 24.07
CA ARG A 206 -13.04 24.84 23.49
C ARG A 206 -14.55 25.14 23.62
N LEU A 207 -15.24 25.22 22.48
CA LEU A 207 -16.68 25.47 22.34
C LEU A 207 -17.51 24.18 22.48
N SER A 208 -17.06 23.09 21.87
CA SER A 208 -17.82 21.83 21.81
C SER A 208 -16.92 20.61 21.57
N LEU A 209 -17.47 19.41 21.79
CA LEU A 209 -16.88 18.14 21.39
C LEU A 209 -17.98 17.24 20.81
N ILE A 210 -17.76 16.79 19.59
CA ILE A 210 -18.61 15.83 18.87
C ILE A 210 -17.90 14.48 18.91
N GLN A 211 -18.54 13.44 19.42
CA GLN A 211 -18.01 12.08 19.36
C GLN A 211 -18.47 11.39 18.08
N HIS A 212 -17.54 10.73 17.39
CA HIS A 212 -17.82 9.95 16.19
C HIS A 212 -17.58 8.46 16.49
N PRO A 213 -18.45 7.53 16.07
CA PRO A 213 -18.36 6.12 16.46
C PRO A 213 -17.22 5.33 15.80
N GLN A 214 -16.43 5.97 14.92
CA GLN A 214 -15.38 5.35 14.10
C GLN A 214 -14.24 6.33 13.85
N HIS A 215 -13.10 5.83 13.36
CA HIS A 215 -11.95 6.67 13.02
C HIS A 215 -12.29 7.65 11.88
N ILE A 216 -12.03 8.93 12.11
CA ILE A 216 -12.23 10.04 11.17
C ILE A 216 -11.03 10.09 10.21
N GLN A 217 -11.26 10.39 8.92
CA GLN A 217 -10.20 10.62 7.91
C GLN A 217 -10.29 11.99 7.24
N SER A 218 -11.43 12.67 7.36
CA SER A 218 -11.61 14.02 6.82
C SER A 218 -12.79 14.71 7.50
N ILE A 219 -12.66 16.02 7.67
CA ILE A 219 -13.76 16.92 8.04
C ILE A 219 -13.82 18.09 7.06
N ALA A 220 -15.01 18.67 6.87
CA ALA A 220 -15.21 19.87 6.07
C ALA A 220 -16.37 20.69 6.64
N VAL A 221 -16.25 22.02 6.66
CA VAL A 221 -17.32 22.93 7.07
C VAL A 221 -17.99 23.50 5.82
N SER A 222 -19.31 23.64 5.87
CA SER A 222 -20.12 24.23 4.80
C SER A 222 -19.85 25.73 4.62
N PRO A 223 -20.05 26.32 3.43
CA PRO A 223 -19.73 27.73 3.16
C PRO A 223 -20.57 28.78 3.93
N ASP A 224 -21.64 28.35 4.60
CA ASP A 224 -22.48 29.17 5.48
C ASP A 224 -22.18 28.94 6.98
N ASP A 225 -21.19 28.11 7.29
CA ASP A 225 -20.75 27.71 8.63
C ASP A 225 -21.85 27.00 9.46
N HIS A 226 -22.92 26.48 8.83
CA HIS A 226 -24.06 25.86 9.52
C HIS A 226 -23.96 24.33 9.65
N PHE A 227 -23.13 23.67 8.84
CA PHE A 227 -22.97 22.22 8.81
C PHE A 227 -21.49 21.79 8.81
N LEU A 228 -21.21 20.66 9.47
CA LEU A 228 -19.93 19.97 9.50
C LEU A 228 -20.10 18.58 8.87
N ALA A 229 -19.40 18.31 7.77
CA ALA A 229 -19.30 16.98 7.18
C ALA A 229 -18.10 16.21 7.78
N ILE A 230 -18.31 14.95 8.15
CA ILE A 230 -17.31 14.05 8.75
C ILE A 230 -17.28 12.75 7.94
N GLY A 231 -16.10 12.35 7.46
CA GLY A 231 -15.88 11.11 6.70
C GLY A 231 -15.03 10.10 7.46
N GLY A 232 -15.43 8.83 7.45
CA GLY A 232 -14.73 7.71 8.08
C GLY A 232 -14.53 6.49 7.18
N TYR A 233 -13.75 5.52 7.66
CA TYR A 233 -13.21 4.38 6.87
C TYR A 233 -14.23 3.51 6.11
N HIS A 234 -15.50 3.51 6.49
CA HIS A 234 -16.54 2.66 5.90
C HIS A 234 -17.39 3.34 4.80
N GLY A 235 -16.93 4.44 4.21
CA GLY A 235 -17.58 5.07 3.05
C GLY A 235 -18.91 5.77 3.35
N LYS A 236 -19.20 6.03 4.62
CA LYS A 236 -20.31 6.90 5.05
C LYS A 236 -19.76 8.28 5.40
N ILE A 237 -20.47 9.31 4.95
CA ILE A 237 -20.26 10.70 5.36
C ILE A 237 -21.43 11.08 6.27
N ILE A 238 -21.13 11.58 7.47
CA ILE A 238 -22.12 12.15 8.39
C ILE A 238 -22.10 13.67 8.22
N ILE A 239 -23.28 14.30 8.22
CA ILE A 239 -23.41 15.76 8.19
C ILE A 239 -24.11 16.18 9.49
N GLU A 240 -23.39 16.88 10.35
CA GLU A 240 -23.88 17.43 11.62
C GLU A 240 -24.27 18.90 11.46
N SER A 241 -25.36 19.30 12.11
CA SER A 241 -25.76 20.71 12.18
C SER A 241 -25.03 21.40 13.33
N LEU A 242 -24.37 22.51 13.03
CA LEU A 242 -23.67 23.32 14.03
C LEU A 242 -24.64 24.28 14.73
N PRO A 243 -24.53 24.49 16.06
CA PRO A 243 -25.34 25.48 16.76
C PRO A 243 -25.03 26.89 16.25
N ARG A 244 -26.06 27.75 16.12
CA ARG A 244 -25.84 29.19 15.85
C ARG A 244 -25.17 29.85 17.05
N ILE A 245 -23.86 30.04 16.97
CA ILE A 245 -23.07 30.78 17.95
C ILE A 245 -23.43 32.27 17.86
N ASN A 246 -24.41 32.68 18.66
CA ASN A 246 -24.76 34.08 18.87
C ASN A 246 -23.81 34.72 19.89
N ALA A 247 -23.23 35.86 19.55
CA ALA A 247 -22.17 36.54 20.31
C ALA A 247 -22.66 37.28 21.57
N SER A 248 -23.59 36.71 22.35
CA SER A 248 -24.27 37.42 23.45
C SER A 248 -24.52 36.59 24.72
N THR A 249 -23.78 35.50 24.95
CA THR A 249 -23.82 34.72 26.20
C THR A 249 -22.43 34.34 26.69
N CYS A 250 -21.61 35.35 26.99
CA CYS A 250 -20.35 35.17 27.72
C CYS A 250 -20.35 36.00 29.03
N GLU A 251 -21.43 35.89 29.81
CA GLU A 251 -21.49 36.51 31.14
C GLU A 251 -22.55 35.85 32.05
N GLN A 252 -22.33 34.57 32.43
CA GLN A 252 -22.82 33.96 33.69
C GLN A 252 -22.26 32.54 33.85
N GLY A 253 -21.09 32.44 34.49
CA GLY A 253 -20.39 31.20 34.77
C GLY A 253 -19.96 31.05 36.24
N LYS A 254 -20.87 31.34 37.18
CA LYS A 254 -20.69 31.06 38.62
C LYS A 254 -22.02 30.71 39.29
N GLN A 255 -21.98 29.67 40.13
CA GLN A 255 -23.07 29.12 40.96
C GLN A 255 -24.18 28.42 40.12
N ASP A 256 -24.75 27.29 40.54
CA ASP A 256 -24.69 26.63 41.85
C ASP A 256 -24.81 25.09 41.82
N LYS A 257 -24.63 24.52 43.01
CA LYS A 257 -24.65 23.13 43.49
C LYS A 257 -25.63 22.10 42.90
N GLU A 258 -25.28 20.84 43.19
CA GLU A 258 -26.18 19.71 43.41
C GLU A 258 -27.56 20.09 44.01
N SER A 259 -28.64 19.61 43.39
CA SER A 259 -29.77 19.01 44.11
C SER A 259 -30.66 18.21 43.17
N SER A 260 -31.27 17.16 43.70
CA SER A 260 -32.24 16.31 43.02
C SER A 260 -33.66 16.88 43.15
N THR A 261 -34.51 16.72 42.12
CA THR A 261 -35.86 16.11 42.25
C THR A 261 -36.62 15.99 40.92
N SER A 262 -37.22 14.80 40.74
CA SER A 262 -38.43 14.42 39.99
C SER A 262 -39.22 15.43 39.12
N GLY A 263 -39.74 14.95 37.98
CA GLY A 263 -41.11 15.27 37.54
C GLY A 263 -41.31 15.33 36.02
N GLY A 264 -41.87 14.28 35.42
CA GLY A 264 -41.97 14.12 33.96
C GLY A 264 -42.98 15.00 33.21
N HIS A 265 -42.80 15.05 31.89
CA HIS A 265 -43.71 14.42 30.93
C HIS A 265 -43.02 14.22 29.57
N ASP A 266 -43.13 13.00 29.03
CA ASP A 266 -43.75 12.64 27.73
C ASP A 266 -43.82 13.72 26.62
N ASN A 267 -43.59 13.44 25.34
CA ASN A 267 -43.59 12.14 24.66
C ASN A 267 -42.85 12.15 23.31
N ASP A 268 -42.52 10.94 22.83
CA ASP A 268 -42.39 10.48 21.44
C ASP A 268 -41.51 11.25 20.42
N ILE A 269 -40.54 10.54 19.82
CA ILE A 269 -40.77 9.74 18.60
C ILE A 269 -39.56 8.81 18.34
N HIS A 270 -39.83 7.62 17.78
CA HIS A 270 -38.88 6.60 17.28
C HIS A 270 -38.23 5.63 18.28
N ASP A 271 -39.09 4.97 19.06
CA ASP A 271 -39.03 3.51 19.15
C ASP A 271 -39.87 2.90 18.00
N SER A 272 -39.25 2.17 17.07
CA SER A 272 -39.94 1.30 16.11
C SER A 272 -38.99 0.34 15.39
N ILE A 273 -39.34 -0.96 15.43
CA ILE A 273 -38.70 -2.14 14.79
C ILE A 273 -37.80 -2.99 15.72
N VAL A 274 -38.25 -3.25 16.96
CA VAL A 274 -37.97 -4.52 17.68
C VAL A 274 -39.20 -4.99 18.49
N HIS A 275 -40.30 -5.40 17.83
CA HIS A 275 -41.26 -6.33 18.47
C HIS A 275 -42.26 -6.99 17.48
N VAL A 276 -41.84 -8.06 16.80
CA VAL A 276 -42.76 -9.03 16.17
C VAL A 276 -42.20 -10.44 16.39
N LEU A 277 -43.04 -11.35 16.92
CA LEU A 277 -42.79 -12.80 17.19
C LEU A 277 -42.10 -13.22 18.50
N GLN A 278 -42.65 -12.79 19.64
CA GLN A 278 -42.91 -13.59 20.86
C GLN A 278 -43.82 -12.72 21.75
N GLU A 279 -44.90 -13.17 22.38
CA GLU A 279 -45.45 -14.52 22.58
C GLU A 279 -46.96 -14.59 22.24
N ARG A 280 -47.48 -15.79 21.95
CA ARG A 280 -48.87 -16.13 22.24
C ARG A 280 -48.90 -17.32 23.20
N HIS A 281 -49.18 -17.03 24.46
CA HIS A 281 -49.25 -17.99 25.55
C HIS A 281 -50.36 -19.05 25.38
N ALA A 282 -50.05 -20.26 25.85
CA ALA A 282 -50.92 -21.14 26.62
C ALA A 282 -52.32 -21.51 26.10
N LYS A 283 -52.42 -22.68 25.46
CA LYS A 283 -53.26 -23.83 25.88
C LYS A 283 -53.22 -24.93 24.82
N LEU A 284 -52.80 -26.14 25.21
CA LEU A 284 -53.41 -27.43 24.77
C LEU A 284 -52.78 -28.66 25.46
N SER A 285 -52.55 -28.59 26.76
CA SER A 285 -52.47 -29.79 27.62
C SER A 285 -53.88 -30.28 27.98
N SER A 286 -54.68 -30.62 26.95
CA SER A 286 -55.99 -31.24 27.13
C SER A 286 -56.46 -31.95 25.85
N LEU A 287 -56.23 -33.26 25.75
CA LEU A 287 -57.13 -34.27 25.16
C LEU A 287 -56.42 -35.63 25.06
N LEU A 288 -56.49 -36.40 26.14
CA LEU A 288 -56.40 -37.85 26.10
C LEU A 288 -57.74 -38.40 26.59
N ARG A 289 -58.56 -38.98 25.70
CA ARG A 289 -59.50 -40.08 25.99
C ARG A 289 -60.26 -40.61 24.76
N THR A 290 -60.28 -41.95 24.68
CA THR A 290 -61.33 -42.88 24.21
C THR A 290 -61.76 -42.97 22.73
N ALA A 291 -61.46 -44.17 22.17
CA ALA A 291 -62.37 -45.07 21.41
C ALA A 291 -62.74 -44.69 19.94
N ASP A 292 -63.05 -45.61 19.01
CA ASP A 292 -63.47 -47.03 19.15
C ASP A 292 -63.21 -47.94 17.90
N SER A 293 -62.99 -49.24 18.17
CA SER A 293 -63.42 -50.50 17.48
C SER A 293 -63.57 -50.71 15.94
N ILE A 294 -63.15 -51.89 15.40
CA ILE A 294 -64.01 -53.03 14.87
C ILE A 294 -63.26 -54.11 14.02
N LEU A 295 -63.27 -55.38 14.50
CA LEU A 295 -63.43 -56.73 13.86
C LEU A 295 -62.59 -57.16 12.60
N LEU A 296 -62.30 -58.44 12.28
CA LEU A 296 -62.85 -59.78 12.66
C LEU A 296 -61.81 -60.93 12.43
N SER A 297 -62.05 -62.12 13.03
CA SER A 297 -61.36 -63.44 12.83
C SER A 297 -62.10 -64.32 11.75
N PRO A 298 -61.95 -65.67 11.49
CA PRO A 298 -61.34 -66.78 12.29
C PRO A 298 -60.75 -68.10 11.61
N LEU A 299 -60.18 -69.00 12.45
CA LEU A 299 -60.21 -70.52 12.49
C LEU A 299 -59.62 -71.50 11.40
N HIS A 300 -58.60 -72.32 11.80
CA HIS A 300 -58.43 -73.83 11.86
C HIS A 300 -58.96 -74.84 10.76
N PRO A 301 -58.64 -76.20 10.75
CA PRO A 301 -57.54 -77.06 11.31
C PRO A 301 -57.04 -78.29 10.43
N GLY A 302 -56.10 -79.14 10.95
CA GLY A 302 -55.85 -80.58 10.58
C GLY A 302 -54.61 -80.90 9.68
N THR A 303 -53.89 -82.06 9.70
CA THR A 303 -53.92 -83.39 10.39
C THR A 303 -52.53 -84.11 10.42
N PHE A 304 -52.33 -85.13 11.30
CA PHE A 304 -51.13 -86.00 11.58
C PHE A 304 -50.87 -87.15 10.53
N PRO A 305 -49.86 -88.10 10.60
CA PRO A 305 -48.92 -88.51 11.71
C PRO A 305 -47.43 -88.93 11.40
N GLU A 306 -46.71 -89.36 12.46
CA GLU A 306 -45.50 -90.26 12.57
C GLU A 306 -44.08 -89.79 12.11
N SER A 307 -42.96 -90.01 12.85
CA SER A 307 -42.70 -90.65 14.17
C SER A 307 -41.37 -90.23 14.85
N ASP A 308 -41.39 -90.05 16.18
CA ASP A 308 -40.35 -90.07 17.26
C ASP A 308 -38.84 -89.87 16.93
N PHE A 309 -38.04 -89.08 17.66
CA PHE A 309 -38.22 -88.36 18.94
C PHE A 309 -38.07 -86.84 18.73
N GLN A 310 -39.07 -86.03 19.11
CA GLN A 310 -38.96 -84.57 19.11
C GLN A 310 -39.64 -83.93 20.33
N ILE A 311 -39.04 -82.84 20.82
CA ILE A 311 -39.70 -81.87 21.70
C ILE A 311 -40.74 -81.16 20.83
N ASP A 312 -42.01 -81.21 21.22
CA ASP A 312 -43.10 -80.80 20.34
C ASP A 312 -43.05 -79.28 20.04
N GLY A 313 -42.84 -78.94 18.77
CA GLY A 313 -42.25 -77.66 18.37
C GLY A 313 -43.21 -76.47 18.24
N ALA A 314 -44.50 -76.64 18.52
CA ALA A 314 -45.55 -75.69 18.13
C ALA A 314 -45.70 -74.44 19.03
N GLY A 315 -44.84 -74.24 20.04
CA GLY A 315 -44.96 -73.15 21.03
C GLY A 315 -43.70 -72.32 21.31
N LEU A 316 -42.53 -72.70 20.79
CA LEU A 316 -41.25 -72.07 21.17
C LEU A 316 -40.87 -70.81 20.37
N ASP A 317 -41.40 -70.63 19.15
CA ASP A 317 -41.03 -69.49 18.28
C ASP A 317 -41.63 -68.13 18.72
N LEU A 318 -42.52 -68.12 19.73
CA LEU A 318 -43.21 -66.92 20.22
C LEU A 318 -42.45 -66.15 21.32
N TRP A 319 -41.27 -66.62 21.77
CA TRP A 319 -40.64 -66.14 23.02
C TRP A 319 -39.52 -65.11 22.83
N LYS A 320 -39.68 -64.20 21.86
CA LYS A 320 -38.86 -62.98 21.72
C LYS A 320 -39.43 -61.88 22.63
N ASP A 321 -38.56 -61.01 23.16
CA ASP A 321 -38.85 -60.20 24.36
C ASP A 321 -40.13 -59.33 24.30
N ASP A 322 -40.55 -58.86 23.13
CA ASP A 322 -41.75 -58.03 22.95
C ASP A 322 -43.10 -58.77 23.08
N GLN A 323 -43.10 -60.10 23.24
CA GLN A 323 -44.32 -60.92 23.27
C GLN A 323 -44.57 -61.64 24.61
N LEU A 324 -43.76 -61.41 25.66
CA LEU A 324 -43.86 -62.17 26.93
C LEU A 324 -45.26 -62.10 27.59
N THR A 325 -45.92 -60.93 27.57
CA THR A 325 -47.28 -60.75 28.11
C THR A 325 -48.33 -61.50 27.27
N ASN A 326 -48.15 -61.56 25.95
CA ASN A 326 -49.02 -62.32 25.05
C ASN A 326 -48.79 -63.83 25.20
N ALA A 327 -47.55 -64.24 25.46
CA ALA A 327 -47.20 -65.63 25.75
C ALA A 327 -47.78 -66.09 27.10
N GLU A 328 -47.72 -65.24 28.15
CA GLU A 328 -48.39 -65.49 29.43
C GLU A 328 -49.90 -65.69 29.23
N ALA A 329 -50.56 -64.76 28.53
CA ALA A 329 -51.99 -64.83 28.26
C ALA A 329 -52.37 -66.09 27.45
N SER A 330 -51.56 -66.44 26.45
CA SER A 330 -51.75 -67.64 25.62
C SER A 330 -51.59 -68.94 26.41
N LEU A 331 -50.56 -69.03 27.27
CA LEU A 331 -50.34 -70.18 28.15
C LEU A 331 -51.45 -70.29 29.22
N THR A 332 -51.94 -69.16 29.73
CA THR A 332 -53.09 -69.12 30.64
C THR A 332 -54.38 -69.58 29.97
N ALA A 333 -54.62 -69.22 28.71
CA ALA A 333 -55.74 -69.72 27.92
C ALA A 333 -55.64 -71.23 27.59
N ALA A 334 -54.43 -71.71 27.30
CA ALA A 334 -54.16 -73.14 27.06
C ALA A 334 -54.45 -73.99 28.31
N ILE A 335 -53.99 -73.55 29.49
CA ILE A 335 -54.25 -74.23 30.77
C ILE A 335 -55.74 -74.26 31.13
N ALA A 336 -56.51 -73.25 30.73
CA ALA A 336 -57.95 -73.20 30.95
C ALA A 336 -58.77 -74.10 29.99
N THR A 337 -58.18 -74.55 28.88
CA THR A 337 -58.85 -75.36 27.86
C THR A 337 -58.42 -76.83 27.86
N SER A 338 -57.22 -77.16 28.33
CA SER A 338 -56.77 -78.55 28.52
C SER A 338 -57.35 -79.17 29.81
N GLY A 339 -58.30 -80.10 29.67
CA GLY A 339 -58.93 -80.80 30.81
C GLY A 339 -58.03 -81.76 31.60
N SER A 340 -56.79 -81.96 31.17
CA SER A 340 -55.71 -82.60 31.95
C SER A 340 -54.63 -81.58 32.28
N THR A 341 -54.05 -81.67 33.47
CA THR A 341 -52.95 -80.80 33.91
C THR A 341 -51.69 -81.06 33.08
N GLY A 342 -51.52 -80.32 31.98
CA GLY A 342 -50.28 -80.26 31.22
C GLY A 342 -49.18 -79.62 32.05
N TYR A 343 -48.47 -80.42 32.85
CA TYR A 343 -47.40 -79.95 33.73
C TYR A 343 -46.26 -79.26 32.98
N ASP A 344 -46.06 -79.59 31.71
CA ASP A 344 -45.12 -78.88 30.82
C ASP A 344 -45.61 -77.47 30.45
N ILE A 345 -46.92 -77.27 30.25
CA ILE A 345 -47.50 -75.94 29.99
C ILE A 345 -47.43 -75.07 31.27
N LEU A 346 -47.68 -75.66 32.44
CA LEU A 346 -47.46 -75.00 33.74
C LEU A 346 -45.99 -74.64 33.95
N THR A 347 -45.07 -75.53 33.59
CA THR A 347 -43.61 -75.28 33.62
C THR A 347 -43.23 -74.09 32.73
N SER A 348 -43.73 -74.04 31.50
CA SER A 348 -43.50 -72.92 30.57
C SER A 348 -44.10 -71.61 31.09
N ARG A 349 -45.33 -71.63 31.65
CA ARG A 349 -45.95 -70.41 32.20
C ARG A 349 -45.24 -69.90 33.44
N ALA A 350 -44.81 -70.79 34.35
CA ALA A 350 -44.03 -70.42 35.53
C ALA A 350 -42.75 -69.68 35.14
N LEU A 351 -42.07 -70.16 34.10
CA LEU A 351 -40.87 -69.54 33.54
C LEU A 351 -41.16 -68.16 32.91
N VAL A 352 -42.22 -68.03 32.11
CA VAL A 352 -42.64 -66.74 31.52
C VAL A 352 -43.00 -65.71 32.60
N ARG A 353 -43.77 -66.10 33.62
CA ARG A 353 -44.14 -65.24 34.77
C ARG A 353 -42.91 -64.83 35.57
N ALA A 354 -41.94 -65.72 35.75
CA ALA A 354 -40.65 -65.38 36.35
C ALA A 354 -39.87 -64.36 35.50
N ARG A 355 -39.91 -64.44 34.16
CA ARG A 355 -39.30 -63.42 33.27
C ARG A 355 -40.03 -62.07 33.36
N LEU A 356 -41.35 -62.07 33.54
CA LEU A 356 -42.18 -60.88 33.78
C LEU A 356 -42.03 -60.29 35.20
N ARG A 357 -41.25 -60.93 36.08
CA ARG A 357 -41.06 -60.58 37.51
C ARG A 357 -42.29 -60.77 38.39
N GLU A 358 -43.25 -61.58 37.96
CA GLU A 358 -44.42 -61.97 38.76
C GLU A 358 -44.07 -63.13 39.69
N TRP A 359 -43.23 -62.87 40.71
CA TRP A 359 -42.61 -63.93 41.50
C TRP A 359 -43.62 -64.84 42.23
N ASP A 360 -44.71 -64.27 42.75
CA ASP A 360 -45.75 -65.03 43.46
C ASP A 360 -46.49 -66.02 42.55
N THR A 361 -46.91 -65.58 41.36
CA THR A 361 -47.65 -66.41 40.40
C THR A 361 -46.75 -67.44 39.74
N ALA A 362 -45.49 -67.07 39.44
CA ALA A 362 -44.45 -67.97 38.97
C ALA A 362 -44.14 -69.10 39.98
N LEU A 363 -44.05 -68.78 41.28
CA LEU A 363 -43.78 -69.76 42.32
C LEU A 363 -44.89 -70.81 42.42
N VAL A 364 -46.15 -70.37 42.44
CA VAL A 364 -47.33 -71.26 42.51
C VAL A 364 -47.43 -72.19 41.31
N ASP A 365 -47.15 -71.69 40.10
CA ASP A 365 -47.15 -72.53 38.90
C ASP A 365 -45.98 -73.52 38.89
N ALA A 366 -44.78 -73.09 39.33
CA ALA A 366 -43.61 -73.94 39.41
C ALA A 366 -43.78 -75.08 40.43
N GLU A 367 -44.37 -74.79 41.60
CA GLU A 367 -44.66 -75.81 42.62
C GLU A 367 -45.62 -76.87 42.12
N LYS A 368 -46.74 -76.46 41.52
CA LYS A 368 -47.72 -77.38 40.91
C LYS A 368 -47.15 -78.18 39.74
N ALA A 369 -46.24 -77.60 38.97
CA ALA A 369 -45.52 -78.32 37.92
C ALA A 369 -44.62 -79.41 38.52
N ILE A 370 -43.79 -79.06 39.51
CA ILE A 370 -42.85 -79.98 40.16
C ILE A 370 -43.56 -81.13 40.88
N GLU A 371 -44.71 -80.89 41.53
CA GLU A 371 -45.46 -81.92 42.26
C GLU A 371 -46.02 -83.02 41.34
N GLY A 372 -46.39 -82.68 40.10
CA GLY A 372 -46.95 -83.62 39.13
C GLY A 372 -45.92 -84.22 38.16
N HIS A 373 -45.05 -83.39 37.59
CA HIS A 373 -43.97 -83.83 36.70
C HIS A 373 -42.67 -83.07 37.03
N PRO A 374 -41.75 -83.66 37.81
CA PRO A 374 -40.53 -82.99 38.24
C PRO A 374 -39.54 -82.72 37.09
N THR A 375 -39.72 -81.61 36.37
CA THR A 375 -38.81 -81.16 35.31
C THR A 375 -37.71 -80.24 35.86
N ILE A 376 -36.52 -80.28 35.25
CA ILE A 376 -35.43 -79.35 35.59
C ILE A 376 -35.86 -77.89 35.38
N ILE A 377 -36.66 -77.62 34.35
CA ILE A 377 -37.17 -76.27 34.03
C ILE A 377 -38.14 -75.79 35.13
N GLY A 378 -39.02 -76.65 35.65
CA GLY A 378 -39.91 -76.30 36.77
C GLY A 378 -39.13 -75.92 38.03
N TYR A 379 -38.09 -76.69 38.37
CA TYR A 379 -37.18 -76.33 39.47
C TYR A 379 -36.43 -75.01 39.23
N ILE A 380 -35.95 -74.75 38.01
CA ILE A 380 -35.31 -73.47 37.65
C ILE A 380 -36.29 -72.31 37.85
N ALA A 381 -37.54 -72.42 37.37
CA ALA A 381 -38.56 -71.39 37.55
C ALA A 381 -38.87 -71.12 39.03
N LYS A 382 -38.99 -72.18 39.87
CA LYS A 382 -39.13 -72.05 41.33
C LYS A 382 -37.94 -71.33 41.95
N SER A 383 -36.71 -71.68 41.57
CA SER A 383 -35.50 -71.00 42.06
C SER A 383 -35.44 -69.52 41.65
N ILE A 384 -35.83 -69.15 40.42
CA ILE A 384 -35.88 -67.74 39.99
C ILE A 384 -36.90 -66.96 40.84
N ALA A 385 -38.10 -67.50 41.05
CA ALA A 385 -39.14 -66.86 41.84
C ALA A 385 -38.73 -66.65 43.32
N LEU A 386 -38.10 -67.65 43.95
CA LEU A 386 -37.61 -67.53 45.33
C LEU A 386 -36.47 -66.52 45.46
N VAL A 387 -35.50 -66.52 44.54
CA VAL A 387 -34.39 -65.55 44.56
C VAL A 387 -34.92 -64.12 44.28
N GLY A 388 -35.87 -63.96 43.36
CA GLY A 388 -36.53 -62.68 43.06
C GLY A 388 -37.36 -62.10 44.20
N LYS A 389 -37.87 -62.94 45.11
CA LYS A 389 -38.48 -62.54 46.39
C LYS A 389 -37.48 -62.17 47.49
N GLY A 390 -36.19 -62.42 47.30
CA GLY A 390 -35.15 -62.24 48.32
C GLY A 390 -34.87 -63.47 49.18
N GLU A 391 -35.57 -64.60 48.97
CA GLU A 391 -35.35 -65.87 49.68
C GLU A 391 -34.17 -66.66 49.09
N LYS A 392 -33.02 -65.97 48.95
CA LYS A 392 -31.82 -66.45 48.23
C LYS A 392 -31.36 -67.84 48.69
N GLY A 393 -31.36 -68.10 49.99
CA GLY A 393 -30.88 -69.36 50.58
C GLY A 393 -31.67 -70.59 50.13
N GLU A 394 -32.99 -70.53 50.18
CA GLU A 394 -33.86 -71.65 49.77
C GLU A 394 -33.92 -71.74 48.24
N GLY A 395 -33.94 -70.60 47.52
CA GLY A 395 -33.84 -70.57 46.07
C GLY A 395 -32.60 -71.29 45.52
N TYR A 396 -31.44 -71.11 46.15
CA TYR A 396 -30.24 -71.88 45.81
C TYR A 396 -30.37 -73.37 46.17
N ARG A 397 -30.89 -73.69 47.35
CA ARG A 397 -31.06 -75.09 47.79
C ARG A 397 -31.97 -75.90 46.85
N ILE A 398 -33.04 -75.30 46.35
CA ILE A 398 -33.91 -75.92 45.34
C ILE A 398 -33.16 -76.17 44.02
N CYS A 399 -32.30 -75.24 43.60
CA CYS A 399 -31.43 -75.42 42.44
C CYS A 399 -30.42 -76.58 42.66
N ASP A 400 -29.85 -76.69 43.85
CA ASP A 400 -28.91 -77.76 44.22
C ASP A 400 -29.57 -79.14 44.13
N ILE A 401 -30.82 -79.25 44.62
CA ILE A 401 -31.63 -80.48 44.55
C ILE A 401 -31.97 -80.85 43.09
N ALA A 402 -32.27 -79.86 42.25
CA ALA A 402 -32.61 -80.08 40.84
C ALA A 402 -31.42 -80.64 40.04
N PHE A 403 -30.24 -80.05 40.22
CA PHE A 403 -29.06 -80.47 39.46
C PHE A 403 -28.38 -81.72 40.00
N ALA A 404 -28.46 -82.00 41.31
CA ALA A 404 -28.00 -83.27 41.89
C ALA A 404 -28.72 -84.51 41.32
N ARG A 405 -29.91 -84.33 40.70
CA ARG A 405 -30.66 -85.38 40.00
C ARG A 405 -30.35 -85.48 38.50
N SER A 406 -29.52 -84.58 37.96
CA SER A 406 -29.15 -84.53 36.54
C SER A 406 -27.70 -84.98 36.31
N ARG A 407 -27.37 -85.57 35.16
CA ARG A 407 -25.97 -85.89 34.78
C ARG A 407 -25.22 -84.66 34.20
N SER A 408 -25.53 -83.46 34.67
CA SER A 408 -24.98 -82.20 34.13
C SER A 408 -23.60 -81.89 34.72
N SER A 409 -22.77 -81.15 33.98
CA SER A 409 -21.45 -80.73 34.49
C SER A 409 -21.55 -79.69 35.61
N HIS A 410 -20.60 -79.68 36.54
CA HIS A 410 -20.51 -78.69 37.63
C HIS A 410 -20.51 -77.24 37.11
N VAL A 411 -19.91 -77.03 35.94
CA VAL A 411 -19.90 -75.75 35.21
C VAL A 411 -21.31 -75.32 34.78
N THR A 412 -22.13 -76.24 34.26
CA THR A 412 -23.52 -75.96 33.85
C THR A 412 -24.36 -75.50 35.05
N PHE A 413 -24.10 -76.07 36.22
CA PHE A 413 -24.79 -75.75 37.47
C PHE A 413 -24.40 -74.36 38.02
N LEU A 414 -23.10 -74.04 38.05
CA LEU A 414 -22.63 -72.70 38.43
C LEU A 414 -23.17 -71.62 37.46
N LEU A 415 -23.18 -71.91 36.16
CA LEU A 415 -23.73 -71.02 35.14
C LEU A 415 -25.23 -70.75 35.37
N ILE A 416 -26.04 -71.79 35.55
CA ILE A 416 -27.49 -71.62 35.74
C ILE A 416 -27.79 -70.89 37.05
N LYS A 417 -27.00 -71.11 38.12
CA LYS A 417 -27.06 -70.28 39.33
C LYS A 417 -26.80 -68.81 39.06
N ALA A 418 -25.79 -68.46 38.26
CA ALA A 418 -25.52 -67.07 37.89
C ALA A 418 -26.69 -66.45 37.09
N ILE A 419 -27.24 -67.18 36.12
CA ILE A 419 -28.40 -66.75 35.31
C ILE A 419 -29.63 -66.51 36.20
N ILE A 420 -29.94 -67.42 37.12
CA ILE A 420 -31.07 -67.30 38.05
C ILE A 420 -30.99 -66.00 38.87
N VAL A 421 -29.80 -65.69 39.40
CA VAL A 421 -29.56 -64.48 40.21
C VAL A 421 -29.64 -63.20 39.36
N PHE A 422 -29.17 -63.26 38.11
CA PHE A 422 -29.31 -62.14 37.18
C PHE A 422 -30.78 -61.86 36.83
N MET A 423 -31.56 -62.91 36.54
CA MET A 423 -32.99 -62.81 36.23
C MET A 423 -33.82 -62.29 37.41
N ALA A 424 -33.47 -62.67 38.64
CA ALA A 424 -34.02 -62.11 39.88
C ALA A 424 -33.72 -60.61 40.09
N GLY A 425 -32.84 -60.00 39.28
CA GLY A 425 -32.44 -58.60 39.39
C GLY A 425 -31.27 -58.33 40.35
N GLU A 426 -30.72 -59.38 40.98
CA GLU A 426 -29.65 -59.35 41.99
C GLU A 426 -28.26 -59.28 41.34
N ARG A 427 -28.07 -58.26 40.47
CA ARG A 427 -26.97 -58.20 39.49
C ARG A 427 -25.55 -58.25 40.09
N ARG A 428 -25.32 -57.80 41.34
CA ARG A 428 -24.00 -57.93 42.00
C ARG A 428 -23.66 -59.36 42.40
N ASP A 429 -24.63 -60.07 42.98
CA ASP A 429 -24.45 -61.48 43.37
C ASP A 429 -24.27 -62.36 42.13
N ALA A 430 -24.86 -61.97 40.99
CA ALA A 430 -24.63 -62.63 39.70
C ALA A 430 -23.18 -62.48 39.24
N ILE A 431 -22.57 -61.29 39.37
CA ILE A 431 -21.16 -61.05 38.99
C ILE A 431 -20.20 -61.89 39.83
N SER A 432 -20.34 -61.87 41.16
CA SER A 432 -19.49 -62.69 42.05
C SER A 432 -19.53 -64.18 41.65
N ARG A 433 -20.68 -64.68 41.19
CA ARG A 433 -20.86 -66.06 40.73
C ARG A 433 -20.35 -66.31 39.32
N ILE A 434 -20.27 -65.27 38.48
CA ILE A 434 -19.59 -65.32 37.17
C ILE A 434 -18.07 -65.37 37.39
N ASP A 435 -17.52 -64.65 38.36
CA ASP A 435 -16.10 -64.71 38.70
C ASP A 435 -15.71 -66.09 39.26
N ASP A 436 -16.52 -66.65 40.17
CA ASP A 436 -16.39 -68.04 40.64
C ASP A 436 -16.46 -69.07 39.48
N LEU A 437 -17.32 -68.81 38.48
CA LEU A 437 -17.44 -69.62 37.27
C LEU A 437 -16.19 -69.50 36.37
N ILE A 438 -15.66 -68.28 36.16
CA ILE A 438 -14.45 -68.05 35.36
C ILE A 438 -13.25 -68.76 36.00
N ALA A 439 -13.13 -68.74 37.33
CA ALA A 439 -12.06 -69.42 38.06
C ALA A 439 -12.09 -70.97 37.95
N THR A 440 -13.20 -71.56 37.47
CA THR A 440 -13.43 -73.02 37.49
C THR A 440 -13.57 -73.67 36.10
N VAL A 441 -13.52 -72.90 35.01
CA VAL A 441 -13.86 -73.36 33.64
C VAL A 441 -12.65 -73.53 32.72
N THR A 442 -12.61 -74.65 31.99
CA THR A 442 -11.75 -74.86 30.81
C THR A 442 -12.55 -74.82 29.50
N SER A 443 -12.13 -73.91 28.61
CA SER A 443 -12.48 -73.69 27.18
C SER A 443 -13.94 -73.67 26.68
N ASN A 444 -14.91 -74.38 27.27
CA ASN A 444 -16.18 -74.71 26.58
C ASN A 444 -17.45 -73.99 27.11
N SER A 445 -17.34 -72.96 27.95
CA SER A 445 -18.52 -72.27 28.53
C SER A 445 -18.46 -70.74 28.45
N ILE A 446 -17.63 -70.24 27.55
CA ILE A 446 -17.17 -68.85 27.54
C ILE A 446 -18.23 -67.87 26.96
N TYR A 447 -19.06 -68.33 26.02
CA TYR A 447 -20.09 -67.52 25.34
C TYR A 447 -21.20 -67.00 26.28
N TYR A 448 -21.57 -67.76 27.31
CA TYR A 448 -22.61 -67.33 28.27
C TYR A 448 -22.09 -66.26 29.23
N VAL A 449 -20.81 -66.33 29.59
CA VAL A 449 -20.12 -65.29 30.35
C VAL A 449 -20.12 -63.98 29.54
N ALA A 450 -19.85 -64.05 28.23
CA ALA A 450 -19.96 -62.90 27.33
C ALA A 450 -21.39 -62.31 27.29
N TYR A 451 -22.44 -63.13 27.18
CA TYR A 451 -23.82 -62.64 27.18
C TYR A 451 -24.26 -62.04 28.53
N MET A 452 -23.82 -62.60 29.65
CA MET A 452 -24.11 -62.05 30.97
C MET A 452 -23.45 -60.68 31.18
N TYR A 453 -22.20 -60.52 30.74
CA TYR A 453 -21.52 -59.22 30.75
C TYR A 453 -22.17 -58.20 29.78
N LEU A 454 -22.66 -58.64 28.62
CA LEU A 454 -23.48 -57.82 27.71
C LEU A 454 -24.77 -57.32 28.37
N LEU A 455 -25.54 -58.20 29.03
CA LEU A 455 -26.76 -57.80 29.74
C LEU A 455 -26.48 -56.86 30.91
N LEU A 456 -25.39 -57.09 31.65
CA LEU A 456 -24.94 -56.22 32.73
C LEU A 456 -24.59 -54.82 32.22
N GLY A 457 -23.80 -54.73 31.13
CA GLY A 457 -23.42 -53.47 30.51
C GLY A 457 -24.61 -52.69 29.98
N ASN A 458 -25.60 -53.36 29.36
CA ASN A 458 -26.86 -52.73 28.97
C ASN A 458 -27.59 -52.11 30.18
N SER A 459 -27.69 -52.88 31.27
CA SER A 459 -28.25 -52.45 32.56
C SER A 459 -27.52 -51.24 33.18
N GLN A 460 -26.21 -51.16 33.01
CA GLN A 460 -25.40 -50.03 33.49
C GLN A 460 -25.58 -48.80 32.60
N MET A 461 -25.70 -48.98 31.28
CA MET A 461 -26.06 -47.88 30.36
C MET A 461 -27.43 -47.27 30.69
N GLU A 462 -28.45 -48.08 30.98
CA GLU A 462 -29.78 -47.61 31.42
C GLU A 462 -29.72 -46.72 32.67
N ARG A 463 -28.70 -46.89 33.50
CA ARG A 463 -28.46 -46.12 34.74
C ARG A 463 -27.51 -44.93 34.57
N GLY A 464 -26.93 -44.75 33.38
CA GLY A 464 -25.87 -43.76 33.13
C GLY A 464 -24.49 -44.14 33.70
N GLU A 465 -24.29 -45.39 34.13
CA GLU A 465 -23.04 -45.91 34.71
C GLU A 465 -22.01 -46.27 33.61
N TYR A 466 -21.77 -45.36 32.65
CA TYR A 466 -21.08 -45.68 31.38
C TYR A 466 -19.67 -46.25 31.54
N LYS A 467 -18.91 -45.88 32.58
CA LYS A 467 -17.57 -46.44 32.85
C LYS A 467 -17.63 -47.94 33.15
N CYS A 468 -18.52 -48.34 34.05
CA CYS A 468 -18.73 -49.75 34.41
C CYS A 468 -19.35 -50.54 33.24
N ALA A 469 -20.17 -49.89 32.41
CA ALA A 469 -20.68 -50.49 31.17
C ALA A 469 -19.55 -50.82 30.19
N ILE A 470 -18.59 -49.91 29.98
CA ILE A 470 -17.40 -50.14 29.13
C ILE A 470 -16.58 -51.32 29.64
N GLU A 471 -16.29 -51.36 30.95
CA GLU A 471 -15.56 -52.47 31.59
C GLU A 471 -16.28 -53.81 31.36
N SER A 472 -17.61 -53.83 31.55
CA SER A 472 -18.43 -55.02 31.30
C SER A 472 -18.44 -55.43 29.84
N PHE A 473 -18.55 -54.51 28.88
CA PHE A 473 -18.52 -54.84 27.45
C PHE A 473 -17.14 -55.30 26.98
N GLU A 474 -16.04 -54.78 27.55
CA GLU A 474 -14.69 -55.29 27.27
C GLU A 474 -14.47 -56.71 27.83
N LEU A 475 -14.97 -56.97 29.05
CA LEU A 475 -15.01 -58.33 29.60
C LEU A 475 -15.89 -59.25 28.73
N ALA A 476 -17.02 -58.78 28.22
CA ALA A 476 -17.83 -59.56 27.27
C ALA A 476 -17.05 -59.89 25.98
N ARG A 477 -16.35 -58.89 25.40
CA ARG A 477 -15.58 -59.02 24.15
C ARG A 477 -14.43 -60.02 24.26
N ALA A 478 -13.71 -60.01 25.39
CA ALA A 478 -12.63 -60.96 25.65
C ALA A 478 -13.10 -62.43 25.64
N GLN A 479 -14.36 -62.67 25.99
CA GLN A 479 -14.95 -63.99 26.25
C GLN A 479 -15.72 -64.55 25.02
N ALA A 480 -15.96 -63.74 23.97
CA ALA A 480 -16.79 -64.14 22.82
C ALA A 480 -16.12 -65.04 21.75
N ARG A 481 -14.83 -65.41 21.90
CA ARG A 481 -13.96 -65.87 20.79
C ARG A 481 -13.99 -67.37 20.40
N HIS A 482 -14.80 -68.23 21.02
CA HIS A 482 -14.77 -69.70 20.78
C HIS A 482 -16.15 -70.40 20.72
N TYR A 483 -16.20 -71.54 20.04
CA TYR A 483 -17.41 -72.30 19.61
C TYR A 483 -17.01 -73.81 19.59
N VAL A 484 -17.82 -74.84 19.88
CA VAL A 484 -19.30 -75.07 19.85
C VAL A 484 -19.73 -75.84 21.11
N ASN A 485 -21.01 -75.77 21.54
CA ASN A 485 -21.64 -76.92 22.23
C ASN A 485 -23.19 -76.95 22.12
N GLN A 486 -23.80 -78.15 22.16
CA GLN A 486 -25.25 -78.39 22.08
C GLN A 486 -26.08 -77.74 23.21
N LEU A 487 -25.43 -77.38 24.33
CA LEU A 487 -26.06 -76.67 25.47
C LEU A 487 -26.67 -75.31 25.07
N LEU A 488 -26.22 -74.71 23.96
CA LEU A 488 -26.68 -73.40 23.49
C LEU A 488 -28.18 -73.41 23.17
N LEU A 489 -28.69 -74.48 22.55
CA LEU A 489 -30.11 -74.65 22.20
C LEU A 489 -31.00 -74.66 23.46
N MET A 490 -30.55 -75.34 24.52
CA MET A 490 -31.30 -75.43 25.77
C MET A 490 -31.41 -74.05 26.46
N ILE A 491 -30.31 -73.31 26.56
CA ILE A 491 -30.31 -71.97 27.19
C ILE A 491 -31.05 -70.94 26.33
N THR A 492 -30.93 -71.01 24.99
CA THR A 492 -31.74 -70.23 24.04
C THR A 492 -33.23 -70.47 24.29
N SER A 493 -33.66 -71.74 24.40
CA SER A 493 -35.07 -72.10 24.61
C SER A 493 -35.64 -71.69 25.97
N ILE A 494 -34.84 -71.76 27.05
CA ILE A 494 -35.30 -71.45 28.41
C ILE A 494 -35.32 -69.93 28.65
N PHE A 495 -34.32 -69.20 28.17
CA PHE A 495 -34.14 -67.79 28.53
C PHE A 495 -34.43 -66.80 27.39
N GLY A 496 -34.73 -67.28 26.18
CA GLY A 496 -35.01 -66.45 25.00
C GLY A 496 -33.81 -65.68 24.46
N TRP A 497 -32.59 -66.04 24.89
CA TRP A 497 -31.36 -65.33 24.52
C TRP A 497 -30.98 -65.59 23.06
N GLN A 498 -30.76 -64.52 22.30
CA GLN A 498 -30.26 -64.60 20.93
C GLN A 498 -28.74 -64.49 20.92
N PHE A 499 -28.08 -65.60 20.62
CA PHE A 499 -26.61 -65.69 20.54
C PHE A 499 -26.06 -65.33 19.16
N ASP A 500 -26.94 -65.23 18.15
CA ASP A 500 -26.60 -64.82 16.80
C ASP A 500 -25.89 -63.46 16.83
N ASN A 501 -24.72 -63.38 16.22
CA ASN A 501 -23.93 -62.15 16.13
C ASN A 501 -23.66 -61.46 17.49
N ILE A 502 -23.46 -62.24 18.58
CA ILE A 502 -23.17 -61.67 19.92
C ILE A 502 -21.95 -60.73 19.91
N ASP A 503 -20.90 -61.10 19.18
CA ASP A 503 -19.62 -60.38 19.12
C ASP A 503 -19.79 -59.00 18.45
N ILE A 504 -20.60 -58.97 17.39
CA ILE A 504 -21.07 -57.74 16.73
C ILE A 504 -21.91 -56.91 17.70
N THR A 505 -22.84 -57.53 18.43
CA THR A 505 -23.72 -56.85 19.39
C THR A 505 -22.97 -56.27 20.60
N ILE A 506 -21.96 -56.98 21.11
CA ILE A 506 -21.06 -56.52 22.17
C ILE A 506 -20.24 -55.33 21.69
N ARG A 507 -19.56 -55.43 20.54
CA ARG A 507 -18.80 -54.30 19.97
C ARG A 507 -19.70 -53.10 19.66
N ARG A 508 -20.93 -53.32 19.17
CA ARG A 508 -21.93 -52.26 18.98
C ARG A 508 -22.24 -51.51 20.28
N ARG A 509 -22.51 -52.25 21.36
CA ARG A 509 -22.80 -51.68 22.67
C ARG A 509 -21.58 -51.02 23.33
N LEU A 510 -20.39 -51.55 23.09
CA LEU A 510 -19.12 -50.92 23.48
C LEU A 510 -18.94 -49.57 22.78
N CYS A 511 -19.22 -49.47 21.47
CA CYS A 511 -19.23 -48.21 20.72
C CYS A 511 -20.24 -47.21 21.30
N ASP A 512 -21.48 -47.63 21.54
CA ASP A 512 -22.52 -46.80 22.18
C ASP A 512 -22.06 -46.27 23.56
N ALA A 513 -21.47 -47.14 24.40
CA ALA A 513 -21.01 -46.80 25.74
C ALA A 513 -19.80 -45.87 25.78
N LEU A 514 -18.81 -46.10 24.91
CA LEU A 514 -17.65 -45.21 24.74
C LEU A 514 -18.10 -43.81 24.28
N TYR A 515 -19.04 -43.77 23.33
CA TYR A 515 -19.64 -42.52 22.84
C TYR A 515 -20.38 -41.77 23.96
N ALA A 516 -21.22 -42.46 24.74
CA ALA A 516 -21.98 -41.90 25.87
C ALA A 516 -21.07 -41.41 27.01
N ALA A 517 -19.98 -42.12 27.29
CA ALA A 517 -18.96 -41.72 28.27
C ALA A 517 -18.10 -40.51 27.83
N GLY A 518 -18.31 -39.96 26.64
CA GLY A 518 -17.52 -38.87 26.07
C GLY A 518 -16.19 -39.29 25.44
N ARG A 519 -15.83 -40.57 25.48
CA ARG A 519 -14.64 -41.17 24.86
C ARG A 519 -14.84 -41.39 23.35
N THR A 520 -15.19 -40.31 22.66
CA THR A 520 -15.67 -40.34 21.26
C THR A 520 -14.62 -40.87 20.29
N LYS A 521 -13.33 -40.58 20.52
CA LYS A 521 -12.22 -41.11 19.70
C LYS A 521 -12.13 -42.64 19.80
N ASP A 522 -12.11 -43.15 21.03
CA ASP A 522 -12.03 -44.59 21.33
C ASP A 522 -13.28 -45.33 20.78
N ALA A 523 -14.44 -44.68 20.79
CA ALA A 523 -15.67 -45.20 20.18
C ALA A 523 -15.54 -45.35 18.65
N VAL A 524 -14.89 -44.38 17.98
CA VAL A 524 -14.61 -44.43 16.53
C VAL A 524 -13.57 -45.48 16.19
N GLU A 525 -12.53 -45.65 17.01
CA GLU A 525 -11.55 -46.72 16.83
C GLU A 525 -12.20 -48.12 16.96
N CYS A 526 -13.07 -48.30 17.95
CA CYS A 526 -13.86 -49.52 18.11
C CYS A 526 -14.81 -49.77 16.92
N PHE A 527 -15.42 -48.71 16.38
CA PHE A 527 -16.26 -48.78 15.18
C PHE A 527 -15.46 -49.20 13.93
N HIS A 528 -14.26 -48.64 13.72
CA HIS A 528 -13.39 -49.01 12.59
C HIS A 528 -12.91 -50.46 12.66
N GLN A 529 -12.54 -50.93 13.86
CA GLN A 529 -12.22 -52.35 14.08
C GLN A 529 -13.42 -53.22 13.69
N LEU A 530 -14.62 -52.89 14.20
CA LEU A 530 -15.86 -53.60 13.88
C LEU A 530 -16.14 -53.63 12.36
N THR A 531 -16.11 -52.49 11.66
CA THR A 531 -16.42 -52.44 10.22
C THR A 531 -15.40 -53.18 9.36
N SER A 532 -14.12 -53.21 9.75
CA SER A 532 -13.08 -53.93 9.02
C SER A 532 -13.26 -55.46 9.06
N GLU A 533 -13.87 -55.99 10.13
CA GLU A 533 -14.11 -57.43 10.32
C GLU A 533 -15.40 -57.91 9.61
N LEU A 534 -16.35 -57.01 9.29
CA LEU A 534 -17.68 -57.34 8.76
C LEU A 534 -17.78 -57.45 7.20
N GLY A 535 -16.67 -57.73 6.51
CA GLY A 535 -16.56 -57.69 5.04
C GLY A 535 -17.34 -58.72 4.20
N ARG A 536 -18.52 -59.20 4.64
CA ARG A 536 -19.46 -60.02 3.85
C ARG A 536 -20.89 -59.51 4.02
N GLU A 537 -21.51 -59.08 2.92
CA GLU A 537 -22.73 -58.26 2.90
C GLU A 537 -24.04 -58.95 3.35
N THR A 538 -24.04 -60.27 3.60
CA THR A 538 -25.28 -61.04 3.77
C THR A 538 -25.95 -60.91 5.15
N ASP A 539 -25.24 -60.50 6.20
CA ASP A 539 -25.76 -60.47 7.58
C ASP A 539 -26.16 -59.05 8.05
N LEU A 540 -26.10 -58.05 7.16
CA LEU A 540 -25.98 -56.64 7.56
C LEU A 540 -27.28 -55.82 7.65
N HIS A 541 -28.42 -56.37 7.20
CA HIS A 541 -29.63 -55.55 6.98
C HIS A 541 -30.18 -54.86 8.25
N GLY A 542 -30.06 -55.50 9.42
CA GLY A 542 -30.43 -54.92 10.72
C GLY A 542 -29.32 -54.10 11.41
N HIS A 543 -28.15 -53.97 10.80
CA HIS A 543 -26.97 -53.30 11.38
C HIS A 543 -26.52 -52.06 10.60
N LEU A 544 -26.87 -51.97 9.31
CA LEU A 544 -26.55 -50.83 8.45
C LEU A 544 -27.13 -49.51 8.99
N GLU A 545 -28.38 -49.52 9.46
CA GLU A 545 -29.08 -48.33 9.98
C GLU A 545 -28.39 -47.77 11.24
N TRP A 546 -28.02 -48.63 12.19
CA TRP A 546 -27.20 -48.21 13.35
C TRP A 546 -25.83 -47.69 12.93
N ALA A 547 -25.18 -48.31 11.94
CA ALA A 547 -23.85 -47.87 11.48
C ALA A 547 -23.90 -46.53 10.72
N LEU A 548 -25.03 -46.17 10.15
CA LEU A 548 -25.28 -44.85 9.55
C LEU A 548 -25.54 -43.80 10.64
N ASP A 549 -26.44 -44.08 11.59
CA ASP A 549 -26.71 -43.21 12.75
C ASP A 549 -25.44 -42.96 13.60
N PHE A 550 -24.71 -44.03 13.94
CA PHE A 550 -23.48 -43.94 14.72
C PHE A 550 -22.42 -43.06 14.04
N ARG A 551 -22.24 -43.21 12.72
CA ARG A 551 -21.35 -42.35 11.94
C ARG A 551 -21.80 -40.91 12.00
N GLN A 552 -23.06 -40.61 11.65
CA GLN A 552 -23.57 -39.25 11.61
C GLN A 552 -23.41 -38.53 12.97
N ARG A 553 -23.94 -39.13 14.05
CA ARG A 553 -23.89 -38.51 15.38
C ARG A 553 -22.46 -38.34 15.91
N SER A 554 -21.56 -39.26 15.56
CA SER A 554 -20.13 -39.18 15.94
C SER A 554 -19.40 -38.10 15.13
N CYS A 555 -19.64 -38.00 13.82
CA CYS A 555 -19.12 -36.91 12.98
C CYS A 555 -19.56 -35.54 13.52
N GLU A 556 -20.86 -35.36 13.81
CA GLU A 556 -21.39 -34.10 14.34
C GLU A 556 -20.77 -33.73 15.70
N LYS A 557 -20.62 -34.70 16.61
CA LYS A 557 -19.99 -34.48 17.92
C LYS A 557 -18.51 -34.13 17.80
N LEU A 558 -17.76 -34.83 16.95
CA LEU A 558 -16.33 -34.56 16.71
C LEU A 558 -16.13 -33.21 16.01
N ALA A 559 -16.99 -32.84 15.06
CA ALA A 559 -16.96 -31.53 14.42
C ALA A 559 -17.15 -30.40 15.45
N ARG A 560 -18.14 -30.51 16.35
CA ARG A 560 -18.36 -29.54 17.44
C ARG A 560 -17.18 -29.46 18.42
N LEU A 561 -16.56 -30.59 18.75
CA LEU A 561 -15.34 -30.62 19.58
C LEU A 561 -14.15 -29.95 18.87
N GLY A 562 -14.04 -30.11 17.54
CA GLY A 562 -13.10 -29.39 16.70
C GLY A 562 -13.36 -27.89 16.66
N ASP A 563 -14.63 -27.47 16.60
CA ASP A 563 -15.03 -26.05 16.63
C ASP A 563 -14.62 -25.40 17.96
N THR A 564 -14.95 -26.02 19.11
CA THR A 564 -14.51 -25.53 20.43
C THR A 564 -12.98 -25.49 20.56
N ALA A 565 -12.26 -26.43 19.95
CA ALA A 565 -10.80 -26.41 19.92
C ALA A 565 -10.23 -25.28 19.04
N MET A 566 -10.91 -24.93 17.93
CA MET A 566 -10.56 -23.76 17.12
C MET A 566 -10.77 -22.45 17.87
N ASP A 567 -11.91 -22.29 18.53
CA ASP A 567 -12.26 -21.07 19.29
C ASP A 567 -11.29 -20.84 20.46
N THR A 568 -10.78 -21.93 21.07
CA THR A 568 -9.78 -21.89 22.14
C THR A 568 -8.33 -21.89 21.63
N ARG A 569 -8.11 -21.75 20.32
CA ARG A 569 -6.79 -21.76 19.62
C ARG A 569 -5.95 -23.04 19.83
N GLN A 570 -6.59 -24.16 20.17
CA GLN A 570 -5.96 -25.47 20.33
C GLN A 570 -5.91 -26.21 18.99
N TYR A 571 -5.15 -25.67 18.03
CA TYR A 571 -5.21 -26.10 16.62
C TYR A 571 -4.83 -27.57 16.40
N GLU A 572 -3.83 -28.12 17.10
CA GLU A 572 -3.47 -29.55 17.01
C GLU A 572 -4.62 -30.47 17.48
N LEU A 573 -5.34 -30.07 18.54
CA LEU A 573 -6.51 -30.78 19.00
C LEU A 573 -7.63 -30.69 17.96
N ALA A 574 -7.88 -29.51 17.39
CA ALA A 574 -8.87 -29.33 16.33
C ALA A 574 -8.57 -30.21 15.10
N ILE A 575 -7.32 -30.21 14.61
CA ILE A 575 -6.85 -31.09 13.52
C ILE A 575 -7.12 -32.56 13.85
N THR A 576 -6.86 -32.98 15.09
CA THR A 576 -7.10 -34.36 15.55
C THR A 576 -8.60 -34.70 15.55
N GLN A 577 -9.47 -33.81 16.04
CA GLN A 577 -10.92 -34.03 16.05
C GLN A 577 -11.49 -34.08 14.63
N TYR A 578 -11.14 -33.12 13.76
CA TYR A 578 -11.61 -33.09 12.37
C TYR A 578 -11.10 -34.27 11.55
N THR A 579 -9.85 -34.70 11.75
CA THR A 579 -9.31 -35.89 11.07
C THR A 579 -10.03 -37.17 11.53
N THR A 580 -10.35 -37.27 12.82
CA THR A 580 -11.17 -38.38 13.34
C THR A 580 -12.59 -38.34 12.75
N ALA A 581 -13.20 -37.17 12.64
CA ALA A 581 -14.51 -36.99 12.01
C ALA A 581 -14.52 -37.37 10.51
N LEU A 582 -13.48 -36.98 9.77
CA LEU A 582 -13.34 -37.32 8.35
C LEU A 582 -13.09 -38.82 8.13
N SER A 583 -12.45 -39.51 9.07
CA SER A 583 -12.23 -40.96 8.97
C SER A 583 -13.52 -41.79 8.94
N LEU A 584 -14.66 -41.21 9.34
CA LEU A 584 -15.97 -41.88 9.37
C LEU A 584 -16.75 -41.78 8.05
N ASP A 585 -16.16 -41.21 6.99
CA ASP A 585 -16.80 -40.90 5.72
C ASP A 585 -18.13 -40.09 5.90
N PRO A 586 -18.06 -38.84 6.40
CA PRO A 586 -19.23 -38.00 6.59
C PRO A 586 -19.91 -37.67 5.26
N PHE A 587 -21.25 -37.66 5.24
CA PHE A 587 -22.05 -37.34 4.04
C PHE A 587 -21.72 -35.98 3.41
N THR A 588 -21.26 -35.01 4.21
CA THR A 588 -20.87 -33.66 3.76
C THR A 588 -19.46 -33.31 4.29
N PRO A 589 -18.38 -33.78 3.65
CA PRO A 589 -17.02 -33.59 4.14
C PRO A 589 -16.52 -32.13 3.99
N GLN A 590 -17.10 -31.35 3.07
CA GLN A 590 -16.58 -30.05 2.65
C GLN A 590 -16.40 -29.07 3.82
N GLY A 591 -17.40 -28.96 4.69
CA GLY A 591 -17.36 -28.06 5.85
C GLY A 591 -16.30 -28.46 6.89
N ILE A 592 -16.02 -29.76 7.03
CA ILE A 592 -15.00 -30.26 7.97
C ILE A 592 -13.60 -30.08 7.38
N LEU A 593 -13.42 -30.33 6.08
CA LEU A 593 -12.17 -30.08 5.35
C LEU A 593 -11.78 -28.59 5.37
N LEU A 594 -12.72 -27.67 5.15
CA LEU A 594 -12.45 -26.22 5.24
C LEU A 594 -11.97 -25.82 6.65
N LYS A 595 -12.62 -26.34 7.70
CA LYS A 595 -12.23 -26.09 9.10
C LYS A 595 -10.87 -26.69 9.44
N ARG A 596 -10.55 -27.88 8.94
CA ARG A 596 -9.25 -28.53 9.13
C ARG A 596 -8.13 -27.83 8.36
N SER A 597 -8.37 -27.43 7.10
CA SER A 597 -7.45 -26.60 6.31
C SER A 597 -7.11 -25.29 7.05
N LYS A 598 -8.12 -24.61 7.62
CA LYS A 598 -7.90 -23.43 8.48
C LYS A 598 -7.04 -23.73 9.71
N ALA A 599 -7.19 -24.88 10.35
CA ALA A 599 -6.34 -25.29 11.46
C ALA A 599 -4.88 -25.55 11.03
N PHE A 600 -4.67 -26.20 9.87
CA PHE A 600 -3.35 -26.41 9.28
C PHE A 600 -2.65 -25.08 8.87
N LEU A 601 -3.41 -24.07 8.43
CA LEU A 601 -2.89 -22.72 8.13
C LEU A 601 -2.29 -22.01 9.34
N GLU A 602 -2.80 -22.29 10.54
CA GLU A 602 -2.34 -21.67 11.79
C GLU A 602 -1.20 -22.46 12.46
N THR A 603 -1.06 -23.76 12.19
CA THR A 603 0.07 -24.59 12.66
C THR A 603 1.29 -24.62 11.73
N GLY A 604 1.23 -23.95 10.57
CA GLY A 604 2.31 -23.92 9.59
C GLY A 604 2.35 -25.13 8.63
N LEU A 605 1.34 -26.00 8.67
CA LEU A 605 1.26 -27.23 7.89
C LEU A 605 0.65 -27.00 6.50
N TRP A 606 1.21 -26.04 5.76
CA TRP A 606 0.58 -25.45 4.56
C TRP A 606 0.26 -26.46 3.45
N LYS A 607 1.10 -27.49 3.22
CA LYS A 607 0.83 -28.53 2.21
C LYS A 607 -0.48 -29.26 2.47
N GLN A 608 -0.72 -29.64 3.73
CA GLN A 608 -1.94 -30.34 4.15
C GLN A 608 -3.17 -29.42 4.05
N ALA A 609 -3.00 -28.11 4.26
CA ALA A 609 -4.05 -27.12 4.00
C ALA A 609 -4.41 -27.01 2.50
N VAL A 610 -3.41 -27.09 1.61
CA VAL A 610 -3.61 -27.13 0.14
C VAL A 610 -4.31 -28.42 -0.29
N ASP A 611 -3.92 -29.57 0.27
CA ASP A 611 -4.53 -30.87 -0.01
C ASP A 611 -6.02 -30.86 0.36
N ASP A 612 -6.36 -30.43 1.59
CA ASP A 612 -7.76 -30.27 2.04
C ASP A 612 -8.55 -29.32 1.13
N ALA A 613 -7.96 -28.19 0.70
CA ALA A 613 -8.63 -27.26 -0.20
C ALA A 613 -8.87 -27.86 -1.60
N ASN A 614 -7.92 -28.64 -2.12
CA ASN A 614 -8.08 -29.35 -3.39
C ASN A 614 -9.17 -30.44 -3.32
N GLU A 615 -9.28 -31.18 -2.22
CA GLU A 615 -10.39 -32.14 -2.04
C GLU A 615 -11.75 -31.43 -2.01
N VAL A 616 -11.87 -30.27 -1.34
CA VAL A 616 -13.11 -29.46 -1.37
C VAL A 616 -13.43 -29.03 -2.81
N ILE A 617 -12.45 -28.57 -3.59
CA ILE A 617 -12.64 -28.15 -4.99
C ILE A 617 -13.12 -29.30 -5.90
N LYS A 618 -12.71 -30.56 -5.63
CA LYS A 618 -13.23 -31.72 -6.38
C LYS A 618 -14.73 -31.96 -6.14
N HIS A 619 -15.22 -31.69 -4.93
CA HIS A 619 -16.62 -31.85 -4.58
C HIS A 619 -17.47 -30.62 -4.94
N ASP A 620 -16.91 -29.42 -4.83
CA ASP A 620 -17.55 -28.16 -5.18
C ASP A 620 -16.53 -27.19 -5.81
N SER A 621 -16.51 -27.15 -7.14
CA SER A 621 -15.69 -26.23 -7.94
C SER A 621 -16.37 -24.87 -8.19
N SER A 622 -17.54 -24.63 -7.58
CA SER A 622 -18.27 -23.36 -7.68
C SER A 622 -18.01 -22.45 -6.49
N SER A 623 -17.74 -23.01 -5.31
CA SER A 623 -17.42 -22.25 -4.09
C SER A 623 -16.15 -21.39 -4.25
N PRO A 624 -16.21 -20.06 -4.04
CA PRO A 624 -15.02 -19.22 -4.02
C PRO A 624 -14.16 -19.48 -2.76
N TRP A 625 -14.76 -19.87 -1.64
CA TRP A 625 -14.08 -19.99 -0.34
C TRP A 625 -13.02 -21.12 -0.31
N SER A 626 -13.16 -22.15 -1.14
CA SER A 626 -12.13 -23.19 -1.30
C SER A 626 -10.88 -22.66 -2.00
N TYR A 627 -11.05 -21.78 -2.99
CA TYR A 627 -9.96 -21.09 -3.67
C TYR A 627 -9.28 -20.06 -2.75
N GLU A 628 -10.02 -19.38 -1.88
CA GLU A 628 -9.46 -18.50 -0.84
C GLU A 628 -8.51 -19.27 0.10
N MET A 629 -8.92 -20.44 0.58
CA MET A 629 -8.09 -21.27 1.48
C MET A 629 -6.86 -21.82 0.75
N LYS A 630 -7.02 -22.28 -0.50
CA LYS A 630 -5.92 -22.71 -1.36
C LYS A 630 -4.91 -21.58 -1.58
N HIS A 631 -5.39 -20.37 -1.89
CA HIS A 631 -4.57 -19.18 -2.03
C HIS A 631 -3.76 -18.91 -0.73
N LYS A 632 -4.43 -18.82 0.43
CA LYS A 632 -3.78 -18.53 1.72
C LYS A 632 -2.69 -19.54 2.08
N ALA A 633 -2.91 -20.81 1.76
CA ALA A 633 -1.95 -21.87 2.00
C ALA A 633 -0.73 -21.77 1.08
N LEU A 634 -0.95 -21.55 -0.22
CA LEU A 634 0.13 -21.39 -1.22
C LEU A 634 0.95 -20.12 -0.96
N HIS A 635 0.30 -19.00 -0.63
CA HIS A 635 0.98 -17.75 -0.28
C HIS A 635 1.86 -17.89 0.98
N LYS A 636 1.31 -18.44 2.08
CA LYS A 636 2.13 -18.73 3.29
C LYS A 636 3.27 -19.74 3.02
N ALA A 637 3.12 -20.61 2.03
CA ALA A 637 4.16 -21.57 1.62
C ALA A 637 5.21 -21.01 0.64
N GLY A 638 5.11 -19.73 0.23
CA GLY A 638 5.99 -19.12 -0.78
C GLY A 638 5.76 -19.65 -2.21
N GLN A 639 4.65 -20.33 -2.47
CA GLN A 639 4.27 -20.87 -3.77
C GLN A 639 3.38 -19.87 -4.52
N TYR A 640 3.95 -18.71 -4.81
CA TYR A 640 3.17 -17.53 -5.23
C TYR A 640 2.44 -17.68 -6.57
N ASP A 641 3.02 -18.35 -7.58
CA ASP A 641 2.37 -18.53 -8.90
C ASP A 641 1.00 -19.22 -8.78
N GLY A 642 0.95 -20.34 -8.04
CA GLY A 642 -0.29 -21.04 -7.75
C GLY A 642 -1.21 -20.27 -6.79
N ALA A 643 -0.66 -19.39 -5.95
CA ALA A 643 -1.45 -18.50 -5.12
C ALA A 643 -2.15 -17.41 -5.95
N VAL A 644 -1.49 -16.86 -6.98
CA VAL A 644 -2.09 -15.92 -7.95
C VAL A 644 -3.21 -16.61 -8.73
N GLU A 645 -2.95 -17.79 -9.31
CA GLU A 645 -3.96 -18.57 -10.05
C GLU A 645 -5.20 -18.87 -9.19
N ALA A 646 -4.99 -19.27 -7.93
CA ALA A 646 -6.08 -19.53 -6.99
C ALA A 646 -6.89 -18.25 -6.67
N PHE A 647 -6.23 -17.10 -6.51
CA PHE A 647 -6.90 -15.83 -6.21
C PHE A 647 -7.67 -15.27 -7.43
N GLU A 648 -7.12 -15.33 -8.63
CA GLU A 648 -7.85 -14.96 -9.85
C GLU A 648 -9.06 -15.87 -10.09
N THR A 649 -8.91 -17.17 -9.84
CA THR A 649 -10.03 -18.13 -9.92
C THR A 649 -11.10 -17.81 -8.87
N MET A 650 -10.71 -17.49 -7.62
CA MET A 650 -11.63 -17.08 -6.55
C MET A 650 -12.48 -15.89 -6.99
N LEU A 651 -11.85 -14.81 -7.48
CA LEU A 651 -12.57 -13.60 -7.93
C LEU A 651 -13.53 -13.89 -9.09
N SER A 652 -13.10 -14.71 -10.05
CA SER A 652 -13.94 -15.16 -11.16
C SER A 652 -15.17 -15.94 -10.68
N LYS A 653 -15.03 -16.78 -9.65
CA LYS A 653 -16.16 -17.50 -9.02
C LYS A 653 -17.08 -16.58 -8.22
N MET A 654 -16.54 -15.58 -7.51
CA MET A 654 -17.34 -14.59 -6.78
C MET A 654 -18.22 -13.76 -7.73
N ALA A 655 -17.65 -13.29 -8.85
CA ALA A 655 -18.38 -12.55 -9.89
C ALA A 655 -19.46 -13.40 -10.60
N GLN A 656 -19.29 -14.71 -10.67
CA GLN A 656 -20.26 -15.67 -11.24
C GLN A 656 -21.30 -16.16 -10.21
N SER A 657 -21.17 -15.79 -8.93
CA SER A 657 -22.09 -16.21 -7.88
C SER A 657 -23.52 -15.70 -8.14
N PRO A 658 -24.58 -16.50 -7.90
CA PRO A 658 -25.96 -16.00 -7.93
C PRO A 658 -26.30 -15.11 -6.71
N ASP A 659 -25.43 -15.06 -5.70
CA ASP A 659 -25.61 -14.28 -4.47
C ASP A 659 -25.00 -12.86 -4.62
N PRO A 660 -25.79 -11.78 -4.52
CA PRO A 660 -25.31 -10.41 -4.65
C PRO A 660 -24.37 -9.99 -3.50
N GLU A 661 -24.47 -10.57 -2.30
CA GLU A 661 -23.53 -10.26 -1.21
C GLU A 661 -22.14 -10.81 -1.52
N VAL A 662 -22.06 -11.98 -2.16
CA VAL A 662 -20.80 -12.58 -2.61
C VAL A 662 -20.18 -11.77 -3.76
N GLN A 663 -20.99 -11.29 -4.71
CA GLN A 663 -20.52 -10.39 -5.77
C GLN A 663 -19.93 -9.10 -5.16
N GLN A 664 -20.69 -8.42 -4.29
CA GLN A 664 -20.25 -7.19 -3.61
C GLN A 664 -19.02 -7.41 -2.72
N CYS A 665 -18.83 -8.62 -2.18
CA CYS A 665 -17.61 -8.98 -1.46
C CYS A 665 -16.41 -9.11 -2.41
N GLY A 666 -16.60 -9.69 -3.59
CA GLY A 666 -15.59 -9.83 -4.64
C GLY A 666 -15.10 -8.47 -5.16
N ASP A 667 -16.03 -7.54 -5.40
CA ASP A 667 -15.75 -6.17 -5.86
C ASP A 667 -14.87 -5.34 -4.91
N GLN A 668 -14.69 -5.77 -3.66
CA GLN A 668 -13.81 -5.11 -2.68
C GLN A 668 -12.33 -5.50 -2.82
N TYR A 669 -12.00 -6.52 -3.61
CA TYR A 669 -10.63 -7.02 -3.74
C TYR A 669 -9.97 -6.54 -5.03
N ILE A 670 -8.69 -6.20 -4.94
CA ILE A 670 -7.88 -5.86 -6.11
C ILE A 670 -7.35 -7.15 -6.74
N SER A 671 -7.54 -7.32 -8.04
CA SER A 671 -7.04 -8.49 -8.77
C SER A 671 -5.50 -8.48 -8.86
N PRO A 672 -4.84 -9.66 -8.82
CA PRO A 672 -3.39 -9.78 -9.05
C PRO A 672 -2.91 -9.07 -10.32
N SER A 673 -3.63 -9.20 -11.43
CA SER A 673 -3.31 -8.52 -12.69
C SER A 673 -3.31 -6.98 -12.57
N THR A 674 -4.23 -6.39 -11.78
CA THR A 674 -4.26 -4.94 -11.50
C THR A 674 -3.07 -4.53 -10.62
N THR A 675 -2.72 -5.33 -9.62
CA THR A 675 -1.52 -5.11 -8.79
C THR A 675 -0.25 -5.18 -9.64
N GLN A 676 -0.13 -6.19 -10.51
CA GLN A 676 1.00 -6.36 -11.44
C GLN A 676 1.13 -5.18 -12.41
N ALA A 677 0.03 -4.72 -13.01
CA ALA A 677 0.02 -3.55 -13.88
C ALA A 677 0.45 -2.28 -13.12
N THR A 678 0.06 -2.15 -11.86
CA THR A 678 0.42 -1.01 -11.00
C THR A 678 1.91 -1.04 -10.65
N ILE A 679 2.46 -2.20 -10.26
CA ILE A 679 3.90 -2.36 -10.03
C ILE A 679 4.68 -2.00 -11.31
N ARG A 680 4.26 -2.50 -12.48
CA ARG A 680 4.88 -2.14 -13.77
C ARG A 680 4.85 -0.64 -14.06
N ARG A 681 3.73 0.05 -13.79
CA ARG A 681 3.61 1.51 -13.95
C ARG A 681 4.58 2.27 -13.02
N ILE A 682 4.75 1.81 -11.78
CA ILE A 682 5.71 2.38 -10.82
C ILE A 682 7.15 2.13 -11.30
N VAL A 683 7.49 0.90 -11.70
CA VAL A 683 8.81 0.54 -12.25
C VAL A 683 9.17 1.38 -13.49
N GLN A 684 8.22 1.57 -14.41
CA GLN A 684 8.42 2.42 -15.60
C GLN A 684 8.75 3.87 -15.21
N ARG A 685 8.08 4.44 -14.20
CA ARG A 685 8.37 5.79 -13.69
C ARG A 685 9.73 5.85 -12.99
N THR A 686 9.99 4.97 -12.02
CA THR A 686 11.28 4.89 -11.31
C THR A 686 12.46 4.72 -12.27
N THR A 687 12.27 4.02 -13.39
CA THR A 687 13.33 3.80 -14.38
C THR A 687 13.27 4.74 -15.59
N ARG A 688 12.35 5.72 -15.67
CA ARG A 688 12.20 6.65 -16.81
C ARG A 688 13.53 7.33 -17.12
N HIS A 689 14.09 7.97 -16.11
CA HIS A 689 15.33 8.76 -16.19
C HIS A 689 16.60 7.96 -15.90
N ALA A 690 16.51 6.66 -15.59
CA ALA A 690 17.69 5.81 -15.40
C ALA A 690 18.43 5.51 -16.73
N PRO A 691 19.75 5.20 -16.70
CA PRO A 691 20.51 4.79 -17.88
C PRO A 691 19.89 3.62 -18.65
N ARG A 692 20.05 3.62 -19.99
CA ARG A 692 19.49 2.57 -20.88
C ARG A 692 19.99 1.16 -20.57
N VAL A 693 21.26 1.05 -20.16
CA VAL A 693 21.95 -0.22 -19.91
C VAL A 693 22.72 -0.09 -18.61
N LEU A 694 22.59 -1.10 -17.74
CA LEU A 694 23.29 -1.21 -16.47
C LEU A 694 24.03 -2.55 -16.39
N ILE A 695 25.11 -2.62 -15.62
CA ILE A 695 25.79 -3.86 -15.26
C ILE A 695 25.02 -4.45 -14.07
N ASN A 696 24.53 -5.67 -14.22
CA ASN A 696 24.07 -6.48 -13.09
C ASN A 696 25.29 -6.90 -12.25
N THR A 697 25.39 -6.44 -11.01
CA THR A 697 26.61 -6.60 -10.20
C THR A 697 26.83 -8.03 -9.70
N SER A 698 25.75 -8.81 -9.54
CA SER A 698 25.81 -10.24 -9.21
C SER A 698 26.41 -11.08 -10.32
N THR A 699 26.10 -10.81 -11.59
CA THR A 699 26.53 -11.61 -12.76
C THR A 699 27.62 -10.98 -13.63
N GLY A 700 27.86 -9.68 -13.47
CA GLY A 700 28.77 -8.90 -14.32
C GLY A 700 28.28 -8.71 -15.77
N ARG A 701 26.99 -8.93 -16.06
CA ARG A 701 26.43 -8.78 -17.43
C ARG A 701 25.73 -7.43 -17.61
N LEU A 702 25.87 -6.84 -18.79
CA LEU A 702 25.05 -5.71 -19.22
C LEU A 702 23.59 -6.15 -19.40
N ARG A 703 22.66 -5.32 -18.92
CA ARG A 703 21.20 -5.52 -19.02
C ARG A 703 20.50 -4.24 -19.43
N ASN A 704 19.65 -4.31 -20.45
CA ASN A 704 18.76 -3.22 -20.82
C ASN A 704 17.56 -3.11 -19.84
N LYS A 705 16.81 -2.01 -19.89
CA LYS A 705 15.65 -1.78 -18.98
C LYS A 705 14.65 -2.95 -18.96
N ALA A 706 14.29 -3.54 -20.09
CA ALA A 706 13.33 -4.66 -20.14
C ALA A 706 13.87 -5.93 -19.45
N GLU A 707 15.17 -6.20 -19.55
CA GLU A 707 15.81 -7.31 -18.82
C GLU A 707 15.90 -7.03 -17.31
N GLN A 708 16.09 -5.77 -16.89
CA GLN A 708 16.08 -5.38 -15.48
C GLN A 708 14.67 -5.58 -14.88
N VAL A 709 13.62 -5.20 -15.62
CA VAL A 709 12.22 -5.47 -15.22
C VAL A 709 11.98 -6.98 -15.13
N SER A 710 12.36 -7.77 -16.14
CA SER A 710 12.20 -9.23 -16.10
C SER A 710 12.96 -9.89 -14.93
N ALA A 711 14.11 -9.34 -14.53
CA ALA A 711 14.83 -9.79 -13.34
C ALA A 711 14.07 -9.47 -12.05
N PHE A 712 13.51 -8.26 -11.93
CA PHE A 712 12.66 -7.86 -10.79
C PHE A 712 11.40 -8.75 -10.69
N GLU A 713 10.72 -9.02 -11.80
CA GLU A 713 9.52 -9.88 -11.85
C GLU A 713 9.81 -11.33 -11.43
N SER A 714 11.08 -11.78 -11.51
CA SER A 714 11.48 -13.11 -11.04
C SER A 714 11.75 -13.19 -9.52
N LEU A 715 11.74 -12.06 -8.80
CA LEU A 715 12.04 -12.06 -7.37
C LEU A 715 10.85 -12.55 -6.52
N PRO A 716 11.12 -13.23 -5.38
CA PRO A 716 10.07 -13.62 -4.43
C PRO A 716 9.21 -12.46 -3.96
N ILE A 717 9.79 -11.27 -3.73
CA ILE A 717 9.06 -10.08 -3.26
C ILE A 717 8.03 -9.58 -4.28
N PHE A 718 8.32 -9.64 -5.58
CA PHE A 718 7.36 -9.25 -6.61
C PHE A 718 6.14 -10.18 -6.60
N ASN A 719 6.38 -11.49 -6.54
CA ASN A 719 5.31 -12.48 -6.54
C ASN A 719 4.54 -12.52 -5.20
N GLU A 720 5.19 -12.19 -4.08
CA GLU A 720 4.52 -11.93 -2.79
C GLU A 720 3.55 -10.74 -2.91
N LEU A 721 4.01 -9.60 -3.44
CA LEU A 721 3.20 -8.39 -3.62
C LEU A 721 2.02 -8.63 -4.56
N VAL A 722 2.23 -9.30 -5.70
CA VAL A 722 1.17 -9.63 -6.69
C VAL A 722 0.17 -10.64 -6.14
N SER A 723 0.61 -11.63 -5.36
CA SER A 723 -0.30 -12.62 -4.77
C SER A 723 -1.08 -12.11 -3.56
N SER A 724 -0.65 -11.03 -2.89
CA SER A 724 -1.30 -10.52 -1.69
C SER A 724 -2.78 -10.16 -1.88
N MET A 725 -3.68 -10.83 -1.13
CA MET A 725 -5.11 -10.53 -1.10
C MET A 725 -5.39 -9.17 -0.45
N THR A 726 -5.37 -8.11 -1.24
CA THR A 726 -5.56 -6.73 -0.78
C THR A 726 -6.89 -6.13 -1.22
N LYS A 727 -7.46 -5.26 -0.37
CA LYS A 727 -8.63 -4.42 -0.71
C LYS A 727 -8.25 -3.02 -1.22
N ARG A 728 -6.99 -2.64 -1.04
CA ARG A 728 -6.35 -1.42 -1.54
C ARG A 728 -4.90 -1.75 -1.86
N ILE A 729 -4.37 -1.19 -2.93
CA ILE A 729 -2.96 -1.39 -3.31
C ILE A 729 -2.07 -0.70 -2.26
N ASP A 730 -1.10 -1.43 -1.73
CA ASP A 730 -0.08 -0.91 -0.81
C ASP A 730 1.02 -0.20 -1.63
N TYR A 731 0.70 1.02 -2.09
CA TYR A 731 1.60 1.86 -2.89
C TYR A 731 2.91 2.15 -2.15
N VAL A 732 2.85 2.42 -0.84
CA VAL A 732 4.03 2.74 0.00
C VAL A 732 5.02 1.57 0.00
N ARG A 733 4.55 0.34 0.28
CA ARG A 733 5.41 -0.84 0.23
C ARG A 733 5.95 -1.09 -1.18
N ILE A 734 5.08 -1.13 -2.20
CA ILE A 734 5.49 -1.39 -3.59
C ILE A 734 6.57 -0.39 -4.04
N LYS A 735 6.36 0.90 -3.78
CA LYS A 735 7.28 1.97 -4.18
C LYS A 735 8.64 1.83 -3.50
N ARG A 736 8.67 1.48 -2.21
CA ARG A 736 9.90 1.21 -1.46
C ARG A 736 10.68 0.03 -2.07
N GLU A 737 10.04 -1.12 -2.28
CA GLU A 737 10.72 -2.30 -2.83
C GLU A 737 11.24 -2.04 -4.26
N VAL A 738 10.46 -1.34 -5.10
CA VAL A 738 10.87 -0.93 -6.46
C VAL A 738 12.07 0.02 -6.42
N ARG A 739 12.01 1.10 -5.63
CA ARG A 739 13.14 2.05 -5.47
C ARG A 739 14.40 1.36 -4.96
N GLN A 740 14.26 0.47 -3.97
CA GLN A 740 15.37 -0.29 -3.39
C GLN A 740 16.03 -1.27 -4.37
N TYR A 741 15.28 -1.80 -5.34
CA TYR A 741 15.83 -2.69 -6.37
C TYR A 741 16.45 -1.94 -7.56
N PHE A 742 15.81 -0.88 -8.06
CA PHE A 742 16.23 -0.19 -9.29
C PHE A 742 17.27 0.92 -9.09
N ARG A 743 17.59 1.28 -7.84
CA ARG A 743 18.73 2.14 -7.51
C ARG A 743 20.04 1.61 -8.13
N TYR A 744 20.84 2.51 -8.69
CA TYR A 744 22.11 2.19 -9.34
C TYR A 744 23.24 3.09 -8.84
N VAL A 745 24.47 2.57 -8.93
CA VAL A 745 25.70 3.28 -8.57
C VAL A 745 26.51 3.59 -9.82
N MET A 746 26.98 4.82 -9.96
CA MET A 746 27.78 5.25 -11.13
C MET A 746 29.28 5.30 -10.79
N LEU A 747 30.11 4.78 -11.69
CA LEU A 747 31.55 5.04 -11.69
C LEU A 747 31.84 6.33 -12.45
N SER A 748 32.53 7.26 -11.80
CA SER A 748 33.31 8.28 -12.50
C SER A 748 34.79 7.96 -12.36
N HIS A 749 35.53 8.05 -13.46
CA HIS A 749 36.96 7.85 -13.50
C HIS A 749 37.61 8.71 -14.59
N LYS A 750 38.94 8.75 -14.62
CA LYS A 750 39.66 9.12 -15.86
C LYS A 750 39.89 7.86 -16.69
N TRP A 751 39.58 7.93 -17.98
CA TRP A 751 39.83 6.86 -18.94
C TRP A 751 41.33 6.57 -19.07
N GLU A 752 41.65 5.29 -19.18
CA GLU A 752 43.00 4.76 -19.42
C GLU A 752 43.07 4.03 -20.77
N ASP A 753 44.28 3.66 -21.21
CA ASP A 753 44.44 2.84 -22.42
C ASP A 753 43.92 1.41 -22.18
N ASN A 754 43.14 0.88 -23.12
CA ASN A 754 42.50 -0.45 -23.06
C ASN A 754 41.41 -0.59 -21.97
N GLU A 755 40.59 0.44 -21.78
CA GLU A 755 39.31 0.31 -21.06
C GLU A 755 38.37 -0.71 -21.75
N PRO A 756 37.57 -1.48 -20.97
CA PRO A 756 36.65 -2.47 -21.52
C PRO A 756 35.44 -1.81 -22.20
N LEU A 757 35.29 -1.99 -23.51
CA LEU A 757 34.24 -1.34 -24.31
C LEU A 757 32.92 -2.13 -24.29
N PHE A 758 31.80 -1.44 -24.53
CA PHE A 758 30.44 -2.02 -24.65
C PHE A 758 30.42 -3.31 -25.49
N GLN A 759 31.06 -3.29 -26.67
CA GLN A 759 31.11 -4.43 -27.61
C GLN A 759 31.85 -5.66 -27.08
N GLN A 760 32.73 -5.50 -26.09
CA GLN A 760 33.39 -6.60 -25.38
C GLN A 760 32.49 -7.09 -24.24
N VAL A 761 32.02 -6.18 -23.38
CA VAL A 761 31.28 -6.54 -22.15
C VAL A 761 29.88 -7.12 -22.43
N ILE A 762 29.25 -6.76 -23.55
CA ILE A 762 27.98 -7.39 -23.97
C ILE A 762 28.15 -8.88 -24.36
N ARG A 763 29.37 -9.31 -24.71
CA ARG A 763 29.70 -10.69 -25.08
C ARG A 763 30.32 -11.47 -23.91
N ILE A 764 31.15 -10.81 -23.12
CA ILE A 764 31.93 -11.39 -22.03
C ILE A 764 31.59 -10.63 -20.75
N ALA A 765 30.99 -11.31 -19.76
CA ALA A 765 30.68 -10.71 -18.47
C ALA A 765 31.94 -10.11 -17.82
N VAL A 766 31.79 -8.99 -17.09
CA VAL A 766 32.88 -8.23 -16.45
C VAL A 766 33.86 -9.12 -15.67
N TYR A 767 33.35 -10.10 -14.91
CA TYR A 767 34.17 -11.03 -14.10
C TYR A 767 34.94 -12.09 -14.91
N ASN A 768 34.64 -12.23 -16.21
CA ASN A 768 35.29 -13.15 -17.14
C ASN A 768 36.24 -12.44 -18.12
N LEU A 769 36.42 -11.11 -17.97
CA LEU A 769 37.42 -10.37 -18.73
C LEU A 769 38.85 -10.80 -18.33
N ASP A 770 39.76 -10.79 -19.31
CA ASP A 770 41.18 -11.11 -19.09
C ASP A 770 41.82 -10.17 -18.06
N LYS A 771 42.86 -10.63 -17.35
CA LYS A 771 43.54 -9.81 -16.34
C LYS A 771 44.26 -8.62 -16.97
N SER A 772 43.78 -7.42 -16.70
CA SER A 772 44.44 -6.15 -17.00
C SER A 772 44.08 -5.12 -15.91
N PRO A 773 44.88 -4.07 -15.67
CA PRO A 773 44.56 -3.07 -14.66
C PRO A 773 43.21 -2.36 -14.88
N THR A 774 42.80 -2.14 -16.14
CA THR A 774 41.52 -1.52 -16.49
C THR A 774 40.34 -2.47 -16.31
N HIS A 775 40.52 -3.77 -16.60
CA HIS A 775 39.49 -4.78 -16.32
C HIS A 775 39.36 -5.04 -14.81
N ASP A 776 40.48 -5.15 -14.09
CA ASP A 776 40.52 -5.31 -12.63
C ASP A 776 39.85 -4.11 -11.93
N LYS A 777 40.02 -2.89 -12.47
CA LYS A 777 39.31 -1.67 -12.03
C LYS A 777 37.78 -1.85 -12.15
N LEU A 778 37.26 -2.21 -13.32
CA LEU A 778 35.82 -2.42 -13.50
C LEU A 778 35.27 -3.59 -12.67
N GLN A 779 36.03 -4.69 -12.55
CA GLN A 779 35.66 -5.83 -11.69
C GLN A 779 35.61 -5.46 -10.20
N THR A 780 36.55 -4.61 -9.73
CA THR A 780 36.60 -4.20 -8.33
C THR A 780 35.50 -3.20 -8.01
N PHE A 781 35.21 -2.26 -8.91
CA PHE A 781 34.00 -1.43 -8.84
C PHE A 781 32.73 -2.27 -8.68
N CYS A 782 32.50 -3.25 -9.56
CA CYS A 782 31.30 -4.10 -9.49
C CYS A 782 31.19 -4.90 -8.18
N LYS A 783 32.32 -5.33 -7.60
CA LYS A 783 32.36 -5.98 -6.28
C LYS A 783 31.97 -5.02 -5.17
N ILE A 784 32.55 -3.82 -5.12
CA ILE A 784 32.24 -2.79 -4.11
C ILE A 784 30.75 -2.43 -4.15
N VAL A 785 30.19 -2.22 -5.35
CA VAL A 785 28.76 -1.90 -5.52
C VAL A 785 27.86 -3.04 -5.04
N ARG A 786 28.17 -4.29 -5.41
CA ARG A 786 27.44 -5.49 -4.94
C ARG A 786 27.52 -5.64 -3.42
N ASP A 787 28.72 -5.51 -2.86
CA ASP A 787 28.98 -5.73 -1.44
C ASP A 787 28.36 -4.60 -0.58
N GLY A 788 28.13 -3.43 -1.16
CA GLY A 788 27.28 -2.35 -0.62
C GLY A 788 25.76 -2.56 -0.77
N GLY A 789 25.31 -3.70 -1.33
CA GLY A 789 23.89 -4.05 -1.45
C GLY A 789 23.16 -3.44 -2.65
N PHE A 790 23.87 -3.09 -3.72
CA PHE A 790 23.28 -2.56 -4.96
C PHE A 790 23.41 -3.58 -6.11
N GLU A 791 22.28 -3.92 -6.74
CA GLU A 791 22.23 -4.89 -7.85
C GLU A 791 22.70 -4.31 -9.19
N TRP A 792 22.71 -2.99 -9.32
CA TRP A 792 23.00 -2.28 -10.57
C TRP A 792 24.16 -1.30 -10.45
N ALA A 793 25.10 -1.42 -11.38
CA ALA A 793 26.23 -0.51 -11.55
C ALA A 793 26.25 0.08 -12.95
N TRP A 794 26.80 1.29 -13.10
CA TRP A 794 26.97 1.95 -14.39
C TRP A 794 28.41 2.45 -14.55
N SER A 795 28.95 2.31 -15.75
CA SER A 795 30.17 3.02 -16.15
C SER A 795 30.06 3.39 -17.63
N ASP A 796 30.32 4.67 -17.92
CA ASP A 796 30.36 5.24 -19.26
C ASP A 796 31.17 4.39 -20.26
N THR A 797 32.26 3.75 -19.82
CA THR A 797 33.14 2.90 -20.63
C THR A 797 32.38 1.79 -21.38
N CYS A 798 31.51 1.05 -20.68
CA CYS A 798 30.86 -0.15 -21.20
C CYS A 798 29.33 -0.14 -21.16
N CYS A 799 28.68 0.83 -20.51
CA CYS A 799 27.22 0.98 -20.52
C CYS A 799 26.70 1.84 -21.70
N ILE A 800 27.58 2.56 -22.40
CA ILE A 800 27.23 3.36 -23.59
C ILE A 800 27.79 2.69 -24.85
N ASP A 801 26.92 2.35 -25.81
CA ASP A 801 27.36 1.92 -27.15
C ASP A 801 27.80 3.13 -27.99
N LYS A 802 29.07 3.52 -27.81
CA LYS A 802 29.67 4.66 -28.51
C LYS A 802 29.82 4.47 -30.02
N SER A 803 29.57 3.26 -30.54
CA SER A 803 29.48 3.03 -31.99
C SER A 803 28.17 3.53 -32.59
N ASN A 804 27.14 3.73 -31.76
CA ASN A 804 25.86 4.29 -32.16
C ASN A 804 25.77 5.77 -31.76
N HIS A 805 25.84 6.65 -32.77
CA HIS A 805 25.80 8.10 -32.56
C HIS A 805 24.54 8.57 -31.82
N PHE A 806 23.37 7.97 -32.07
CA PHE A 806 22.14 8.36 -31.38
C PHE A 806 22.23 8.09 -29.88
N VAL A 807 22.64 6.88 -29.50
CA VAL A 807 22.80 6.46 -28.10
C VAL A 807 23.88 7.29 -27.40
N LEU A 808 24.95 7.65 -28.10
CA LEU A 808 26.00 8.52 -27.56
C LEU A 808 25.48 9.94 -27.29
N GLN A 809 24.75 10.55 -28.22
CA GLN A 809 24.21 11.90 -28.04
C GLN A 809 23.19 11.97 -26.91
N GLU A 810 22.25 11.03 -26.87
CA GLU A 810 21.28 10.91 -25.79
C GLU A 810 21.97 10.74 -24.42
N ALA A 811 23.00 9.90 -24.34
CA ALA A 811 23.77 9.70 -23.12
C ALA A 811 24.50 10.97 -22.67
N LEU A 812 25.00 11.80 -23.59
CA LEU A 812 25.68 13.07 -23.26
C LEU A 812 24.70 14.13 -22.73
N VAL A 813 23.48 14.20 -23.25
CA VAL A 813 22.43 15.12 -22.76
C VAL A 813 21.86 14.64 -21.42
N ALA A 814 21.60 13.35 -21.28
CA ALA A 814 21.00 12.77 -20.07
C ALA A 814 21.98 12.56 -18.91
N MET A 815 23.30 12.71 -19.11
CA MET A 815 24.33 12.33 -18.13
C MET A 815 24.18 13.05 -16.77
N PHE A 816 23.88 14.35 -16.77
CA PHE A 816 23.65 15.13 -15.55
C PHE A 816 22.50 14.53 -14.73
N LYS A 817 21.36 14.33 -15.38
CA LYS A 817 20.15 13.71 -14.83
C LYS A 817 20.40 12.26 -14.36
N TRP A 818 21.27 11.50 -15.04
CA TRP A 818 21.69 10.17 -14.59
C TRP A 818 22.52 10.21 -13.30
N TYR A 819 23.43 11.18 -13.15
CA TYR A 819 24.17 11.39 -11.90
C TYR A 819 23.24 11.87 -10.76
N GLN A 820 22.26 12.73 -11.05
CA GLN A 820 21.24 13.21 -10.11
C GLN A 820 20.29 12.10 -9.62
N GLY A 821 19.90 11.18 -10.50
CA GLY A 821 19.10 10.00 -10.17
C GLY A 821 19.89 8.80 -9.62
N SER A 822 21.22 8.90 -9.54
CA SER A 822 22.05 7.82 -8.98
C SER A 822 22.01 7.82 -7.45
N ALA A 823 22.00 6.63 -6.85
CA ALA A 823 21.98 6.49 -5.39
C ALA A 823 23.36 6.69 -4.75
N LEU A 824 24.43 6.56 -5.55
CA LEU A 824 25.82 6.81 -5.17
C LEU A 824 26.66 7.03 -6.43
N VAL A 825 27.61 7.96 -6.36
CA VAL A 825 28.68 8.12 -7.34
C VAL A 825 30.01 7.77 -6.72
N ILE A 826 30.68 6.77 -7.28
CA ILE A 826 32.03 6.36 -6.89
C ILE A 826 33.02 7.07 -7.82
N ILE A 827 33.88 7.92 -7.26
CA ILE A 827 34.94 8.64 -7.98
C ILE A 827 36.27 7.92 -7.76
N PHE A 828 36.85 7.37 -8.83
CA PHE A 828 38.14 6.68 -8.80
C PHE A 828 39.30 7.65 -9.10
N LEU A 829 40.08 7.97 -8.07
CA LEU A 829 41.19 8.93 -8.10
C LEU A 829 42.51 8.29 -8.52
N ARG A 830 42.64 8.03 -9.82
CA ARG A 830 43.88 7.47 -10.40
C ARG A 830 45.12 8.32 -10.08
N GLY A 831 46.15 7.69 -9.53
CA GLY A 831 47.40 8.34 -9.10
C GLY A 831 47.36 8.96 -7.69
N VAL A 832 46.21 8.98 -7.03
CA VAL A 832 46.09 9.28 -5.59
C VAL A 832 46.18 7.96 -4.83
N ARG A 833 47.08 7.89 -3.86
CA ARG A 833 47.32 6.69 -3.03
C ARG A 833 46.71 6.80 -1.63
N SER A 834 46.51 5.68 -0.96
CA SER A 834 46.12 5.61 0.46
C SER A 834 47.03 6.38 1.43
N SER A 835 48.31 6.58 1.06
CA SER A 835 49.27 7.40 1.82
C SER A 835 49.24 8.91 1.49
N SER A 836 48.33 9.36 0.63
CA SER A 836 48.23 10.76 0.21
C SER A 836 47.61 11.62 1.32
N GLN A 837 48.15 12.83 1.48
CA GLN A 837 47.63 13.83 2.41
C GLN A 837 46.55 14.72 1.75
N LEU A 838 46.02 15.66 2.54
CA LEU A 838 45.12 16.72 2.09
C LEU A 838 45.71 17.50 0.89
N GLY A 839 44.83 17.99 0.02
CA GLY A 839 45.12 18.63 -1.26
C GLY A 839 45.37 17.65 -2.40
N ALA A 840 45.28 16.33 -2.18
CA ALA A 840 45.51 15.34 -3.22
C ALA A 840 44.29 15.15 -4.15
N LEU A 841 43.07 15.48 -3.69
CA LEU A 841 41.90 15.55 -4.56
C LEU A 841 42.00 16.78 -5.49
N VAL A 842 42.40 17.94 -4.97
CA VAL A 842 42.64 19.16 -5.78
C VAL A 842 43.64 18.90 -6.91
N ARG A 843 44.76 18.23 -6.59
CA ARG A 843 45.82 17.89 -7.56
C ARG A 843 45.51 16.64 -8.41
N SER A 844 44.36 16.00 -8.23
CA SER A 844 44.01 14.78 -8.95
C SER A 844 43.88 15.04 -10.46
N ILE A 845 44.43 14.13 -11.26
CA ILE A 845 44.32 14.19 -12.73
C ILE A 845 42.85 14.11 -13.16
N TRP A 846 41.99 13.49 -12.35
CA TRP A 846 40.54 13.44 -12.57
C TRP A 846 39.93 14.85 -12.70
N ASN A 847 40.35 15.80 -11.85
CA ASN A 847 39.85 17.19 -11.83
C ASN A 847 40.27 18.03 -13.05
N THR A 848 41.13 17.50 -13.94
CA THR A 848 41.46 18.15 -15.22
C THR A 848 40.40 17.92 -16.32
N ARG A 849 39.37 17.11 -16.07
CA ARG A 849 38.27 16.86 -17.01
C ARG A 849 37.19 17.95 -16.88
N ALA A 850 36.64 18.39 -18.01
CA ALA A 850 35.55 19.36 -18.03
C ALA A 850 34.28 18.83 -17.33
N TRP A 851 33.90 17.59 -17.67
CA TRP A 851 32.69 16.91 -17.21
C TRP A 851 32.63 16.66 -15.69
N THR A 852 33.73 16.79 -14.93
CA THR A 852 33.66 16.64 -13.46
C THR A 852 32.76 17.67 -12.79
N LEU A 853 32.44 18.78 -13.46
CA LEU A 853 31.45 19.75 -12.98
C LEU A 853 30.08 19.10 -12.77
N GLN A 854 29.57 18.36 -13.76
CA GLN A 854 28.29 17.65 -13.63
C GLN A 854 28.41 16.50 -12.63
N GLU A 855 29.50 15.75 -12.67
CA GLU A 855 29.75 14.60 -11.79
C GLU A 855 29.84 14.99 -10.31
N TYR A 856 30.32 16.21 -9.99
CA TYR A 856 30.31 16.74 -8.64
C TYR A 856 28.95 17.30 -8.22
N ILE A 857 28.32 18.09 -9.09
CA ILE A 857 27.20 18.93 -8.68
C ILE A 857 25.87 18.17 -8.76
N ALA A 858 25.66 17.32 -9.78
CA ALA A 858 24.44 16.52 -9.91
C ALA A 858 24.35 15.40 -8.85
N ALA A 859 25.49 14.80 -8.51
CA ALA A 859 25.55 13.65 -7.62
C ALA A 859 25.18 14.01 -6.17
N LYS A 860 24.10 13.45 -5.63
CA LYS A 860 23.69 13.69 -4.22
C LYS A 860 24.70 13.10 -3.24
N VAL A 861 25.10 11.84 -3.47
CA VAL A 861 26.06 11.10 -2.62
C VAL A 861 27.30 10.75 -3.43
N ILE A 862 28.48 11.09 -2.89
CA ILE A 862 29.78 10.80 -3.52
C ILE A 862 30.68 10.01 -2.55
N HIS A 863 31.32 8.95 -3.03
CA HIS A 863 32.47 8.31 -2.38
C HIS A 863 33.72 8.44 -3.25
N PHE A 864 34.82 8.88 -2.66
CA PHE A 864 36.12 8.95 -3.32
C PHE A 864 36.96 7.73 -2.96
N TYR A 865 37.55 7.07 -3.97
CA TYR A 865 38.44 5.93 -3.81
C TYR A 865 39.81 6.22 -4.42
N THR A 866 40.88 5.77 -3.75
CA THR A 866 42.27 5.85 -4.22
C THR A 866 42.55 4.82 -5.33
N GLU A 867 43.73 4.87 -5.93
CA GLU A 867 44.12 3.87 -6.95
C GLU A 867 44.23 2.44 -6.41
N GLU A 868 44.32 2.27 -5.09
CA GLU A 868 44.28 0.97 -4.39
C GLU A 868 42.87 0.52 -3.96
N TRP A 869 41.82 1.25 -4.36
CA TRP A 869 40.44 1.01 -3.92
C TRP A 869 40.21 1.11 -2.40
N THR A 870 40.98 1.95 -1.71
CA THR A 870 40.68 2.40 -0.35
C THR A 870 39.91 3.72 -0.35
N PRO A 871 38.98 4.00 0.58
CA PRO A 871 38.33 5.30 0.70
C PRO A 871 39.36 6.42 0.88
N TYR A 872 39.17 7.55 0.19
CA TYR A 872 40.07 8.70 0.33
C TYR A 872 40.07 9.20 1.78
N LEU A 873 41.28 9.48 2.30
CA LEU A 873 41.53 9.81 3.72
C LEU A 873 41.05 8.74 4.73
N ASN A 874 40.74 7.52 4.29
CA ASN A 874 40.10 6.46 5.08
C ASN A 874 38.77 6.91 5.74
N LEU A 875 37.99 7.73 5.04
CA LEU A 875 36.66 8.14 5.50
C LEU A 875 35.67 6.96 5.50
N GLU A 876 34.92 6.83 6.59
CA GLU A 876 33.82 5.85 6.75
C GLU A 876 32.44 6.54 6.72
N LEU A 877 32.35 7.74 6.12
CA LEU A 877 31.13 8.54 6.03
C LEU A 877 30.17 8.01 4.97
N SER A 878 28.87 8.18 5.21
CA SER A 878 27.83 7.77 4.24
C SER A 878 27.87 8.61 2.95
N ASN A 879 28.29 9.87 3.05
CA ASN A 879 28.57 10.76 1.93
C ASN A 879 29.88 11.49 2.18
N HIS A 880 30.86 11.42 1.27
CA HIS A 880 32.14 12.12 1.48
C HIS A 880 31.99 13.65 1.38
N LYS A 881 30.91 14.17 0.78
CA LYS A 881 30.61 15.61 0.78
C LYS A 881 30.41 16.19 2.19
N GLU A 882 29.97 15.37 3.15
CA GLU A 882 29.80 15.76 4.57
C GLU A 882 31.14 16.03 5.28
N SER A 883 32.28 15.61 4.70
CA SER A 883 33.59 15.90 5.26
C SER A 883 34.05 17.31 4.90
N GLN A 884 34.20 18.17 5.92
CA GLN A 884 34.72 19.53 5.75
C GLN A 884 36.06 19.59 4.99
N GLN A 885 36.89 18.56 5.14
CA GLN A 885 38.16 18.44 4.42
C GLN A 885 37.95 18.21 2.91
N VAL A 886 37.01 17.35 2.55
CA VAL A 886 36.72 16.98 1.17
C VAL A 886 35.95 18.09 0.46
N ILE A 887 34.96 18.70 1.12
CA ILE A 887 34.18 19.79 0.51
C ILE A 887 35.07 21.01 0.22
N SER A 888 36.00 21.38 1.11
CA SER A 888 36.96 22.45 0.84
C SER A 888 37.93 22.14 -0.31
N GLU A 889 38.36 20.87 -0.47
CA GLU A 889 39.13 20.47 -1.66
C GLU A 889 38.27 20.47 -2.94
N MET A 890 36.97 20.19 -2.85
CA MET A 890 36.05 20.31 -3.98
C MET A 890 35.80 21.78 -4.36
N GLU A 891 35.64 22.68 -3.39
CA GLU A 891 35.57 24.13 -3.62
C GLU A 891 36.83 24.65 -4.32
N GLU A 892 38.02 24.31 -3.80
CA GLU A 892 39.30 24.73 -4.40
C GLU A 892 39.47 24.18 -5.83
N ALA A 893 39.06 22.92 -6.07
CA ALA A 893 39.18 22.28 -7.38
C ALA A 893 38.17 22.81 -8.43
N THR A 894 37.01 23.31 -8.01
CA THR A 894 35.90 23.68 -8.91
C THR A 894 35.67 25.18 -9.03
N GLY A 895 35.96 25.96 -7.99
CA GLY A 895 35.54 27.36 -7.86
C GLY A 895 34.04 27.53 -7.56
N VAL A 896 33.35 26.47 -7.15
CA VAL A 896 31.93 26.42 -6.77
C VAL A 896 31.84 26.34 -5.25
N SER A 897 30.86 27.00 -4.61
CA SER A 897 30.74 27.01 -3.14
C SER A 897 30.31 25.66 -2.57
N ALA A 898 30.67 25.39 -1.31
CA ALA A 898 30.25 24.20 -0.58
C ALA A 898 28.74 24.00 -0.58
N GLU A 899 27.97 25.09 -0.39
CA GLU A 899 26.50 25.11 -0.48
C GLU A 899 26.00 24.56 -1.83
N GLN A 900 26.51 25.10 -2.95
CA GLN A 900 26.16 24.65 -4.30
C GLN A 900 26.68 23.24 -4.62
N LEU A 901 27.78 22.81 -3.99
CA LEU A 901 28.30 21.44 -4.10
C LEU A 901 27.51 20.45 -3.25
N MET A 902 26.86 20.87 -2.17
CA MET A 902 25.99 20.03 -1.34
C MET A 902 24.61 19.86 -1.99
N ALA A 903 23.95 20.96 -2.36
CA ALA A 903 22.60 20.96 -2.91
C ALA A 903 22.42 22.07 -3.97
N LEU A 904 22.81 21.78 -5.22
CA LEU A 904 22.52 22.72 -6.32
C LEU A 904 21.03 22.71 -6.66
N ARG A 905 20.45 23.90 -6.74
CA ARG A 905 19.10 24.14 -7.28
C ARG A 905 19.21 24.91 -8.60
N PRO A 906 19.39 24.26 -9.77
CA PRO A 906 19.58 24.95 -11.05
C PRO A 906 18.47 25.93 -11.42
N GLY A 907 17.23 25.69 -10.96
CA GLY A 907 16.10 26.59 -11.19
C GLY A 907 16.28 27.98 -10.56
N LEU A 908 17.00 28.07 -9.43
CA LEU A 908 17.21 29.32 -8.69
C LEU A 908 18.44 30.12 -9.15
N MET A 909 19.19 29.61 -10.13
CA MET A 909 20.40 30.28 -10.63
C MET A 909 20.12 31.11 -11.88
N SER A 910 20.65 32.34 -11.93
CA SER A 910 20.64 33.10 -13.17
C SER A 910 21.48 32.42 -14.26
N ILE A 911 21.14 32.66 -15.53
CA ILE A 911 21.87 32.13 -16.68
C ILE A 911 23.36 32.47 -16.61
N ARG A 912 23.71 33.68 -16.14
CA ARG A 912 25.11 34.10 -16.00
C ARG A 912 25.86 33.31 -14.92
N GLU A 913 25.20 32.96 -13.82
CA GLU A 913 25.80 32.12 -12.78
C GLU A 913 26.03 30.69 -13.27
N LYS A 914 25.08 30.12 -14.01
CA LYS A 914 25.25 28.82 -14.69
C LYS A 914 26.45 28.83 -15.65
N LEU A 915 26.61 29.88 -16.46
CA LEU A 915 27.81 30.06 -17.32
C LEU A 915 29.10 30.21 -16.51
N ARG A 916 29.03 30.88 -15.34
CA ARG A 916 30.19 31.10 -14.48
C ARG A 916 30.78 29.79 -13.95
N LEU A 917 29.96 28.76 -13.69
CA LEU A 917 30.39 27.43 -13.23
C LEU A 917 31.43 26.76 -14.15
N ALA A 918 31.37 27.00 -15.47
CA ALA A 918 32.39 26.51 -16.42
C ALA A 918 33.43 27.56 -16.81
N SER A 919 33.16 28.85 -16.61
CA SER A 919 34.00 29.97 -17.08
C SER A 919 35.45 29.98 -16.58
N THR A 920 35.72 29.37 -15.42
CA THR A 920 37.06 29.30 -14.79
C THR A 920 37.80 28.00 -15.11
N ARG A 921 37.12 27.02 -15.73
CA ARG A 921 37.63 25.66 -15.91
C ARG A 921 38.62 25.58 -17.08
N ARG A 922 39.62 24.71 -16.95
CA ARG A 922 40.51 24.33 -18.07
C ARG A 922 40.04 23.01 -18.64
N THR A 923 39.70 22.99 -19.92
CA THR A 923 39.20 21.79 -20.61
C THR A 923 40.23 21.27 -21.60
N THR A 924 40.23 19.96 -21.86
CA THR A 924 41.14 19.34 -22.85
C THR A 924 40.66 19.55 -24.28
N LEU A 925 39.34 19.46 -24.50
CA LEU A 925 38.67 19.88 -25.72
C LEU A 925 37.94 21.20 -25.42
N ILE A 926 37.96 22.15 -26.36
CA ILE A 926 37.39 23.48 -26.12
C ILE A 926 35.85 23.41 -26.07
N GLU A 927 35.28 22.44 -26.77
CA GLU A 927 33.84 22.15 -26.83
C GLU A 927 33.26 21.68 -25.50
N ASP A 928 34.04 20.94 -24.69
CA ASP A 928 33.55 20.49 -23.39
C ASP A 928 33.27 21.66 -22.44
N ALA A 929 33.85 22.85 -22.66
CA ALA A 929 33.55 24.05 -21.86
C ALA A 929 32.12 24.56 -22.10
N ALA A 930 31.51 24.23 -23.25
CA ALA A 930 30.09 24.43 -23.50
C ALA A 930 29.28 23.19 -23.10
N TYR A 931 29.69 22.00 -23.54
CA TYR A 931 28.86 20.80 -23.39
C TYR A 931 28.75 20.25 -21.96
N SER A 932 29.71 20.55 -21.09
CA SER A 932 29.57 20.30 -19.65
C SER A 932 28.48 21.13 -18.95
N LEU A 933 27.82 22.06 -19.64
CA LEU A 933 26.68 22.83 -19.10
C LEU A 933 25.30 22.36 -19.59
N LEU A 934 25.21 21.42 -20.54
CA LEU A 934 23.93 21.01 -21.16
C LEU A 934 22.85 20.65 -20.13
N GLY A 935 23.19 19.80 -19.15
CA GLY A 935 22.27 19.38 -18.10
C GLY A 935 21.95 20.44 -17.04
N ILE A 936 22.83 21.43 -16.85
CA ILE A 936 22.62 22.55 -15.89
C ILE A 936 21.62 23.58 -16.46
N PHE A 937 21.59 23.70 -17.79
CA PHE A 937 20.61 24.49 -18.52
C PHE A 937 19.36 23.70 -18.94
N SER A 938 19.30 22.39 -18.67
CA SER A 938 18.24 21.49 -19.16
C SER A 938 17.98 21.60 -20.67
N VAL A 939 19.03 21.82 -21.48
CA VAL A 939 18.86 22.15 -22.91
C VAL A 939 18.26 20.99 -23.70
N THR A 940 17.03 21.17 -24.17
CA THR A 940 16.39 20.29 -25.16
C THR A 940 16.92 20.57 -26.57
N GLY A 941 17.03 19.52 -27.39
CA GLY A 941 17.37 19.62 -28.82
C GLY A 941 18.83 19.96 -29.20
N LEU A 942 19.75 20.22 -28.27
CA LEU A 942 21.15 20.55 -28.61
C LEU A 942 22.09 19.33 -28.53
N SER A 943 22.47 18.77 -29.68
CA SER A 943 23.47 17.69 -29.76
C SER A 943 24.91 18.19 -29.67
N ALA A 944 25.78 17.43 -28.98
CA ALA A 944 27.20 17.73 -28.83
C ALA A 944 28.00 17.37 -30.09
N ILE A 945 28.61 18.37 -30.75
CA ILE A 945 29.44 18.15 -31.95
C ILE A 945 30.91 18.40 -31.62
N TYR A 946 31.66 17.32 -31.44
CA TYR A 946 33.11 17.38 -31.24
C TYR A 946 33.84 17.67 -32.56
N GLY A 947 34.78 18.61 -32.53
CA GLY A 947 35.54 19.07 -33.70
C GLY A 947 35.06 20.39 -34.30
N GLU A 948 34.02 21.03 -33.74
CA GLU A 948 33.56 22.36 -34.17
C GLU A 948 34.30 23.52 -33.47
N GLY A 949 35.11 23.23 -32.46
CA GLY A 949 35.89 24.22 -31.72
C GLY A 949 35.04 25.29 -31.04
N GLU A 950 35.41 26.56 -31.21
CA GLU A 950 34.76 27.73 -30.59
C GLU A 950 33.27 27.90 -30.95
N ALA A 951 32.80 27.28 -32.04
CA ALA A 951 31.40 27.36 -32.45
C ALA A 951 30.44 26.71 -31.43
N SER A 952 30.94 25.77 -30.61
CA SER A 952 30.20 25.09 -29.53
C SER A 952 29.62 26.07 -28.50
N VAL A 953 30.42 27.02 -28.01
CA VAL A 953 30.00 28.08 -27.09
C VAL A 953 28.93 28.95 -27.76
N GLY A 954 29.12 29.31 -29.02
CA GLY A 954 28.15 30.07 -29.80
C GLY A 954 26.80 29.34 -29.94
N ARG A 955 26.81 28.02 -30.20
CA ARG A 955 25.60 27.20 -30.31
C ARG A 955 24.86 27.06 -28.99
N LEU A 956 25.57 26.81 -27.89
CA LEU A 956 24.98 26.77 -26.55
C LEU A 956 24.30 28.10 -26.23
N LEU A 957 25.04 29.21 -26.35
CA LEU A 957 24.51 30.54 -26.01
C LEU A 957 23.38 30.99 -26.94
N ALA A 958 23.40 30.58 -28.21
CA ALA A 958 22.32 30.84 -29.14
C ALA A 958 21.03 30.08 -28.79
N ASN A 959 21.14 28.81 -28.38
CA ASN A 959 20.01 28.03 -27.89
C ASN A 959 19.48 28.64 -26.57
N VAL A 960 20.33 28.85 -25.57
CA VAL A 960 19.92 29.44 -24.27
C VAL A 960 19.27 30.82 -24.46
N LEU A 961 19.80 31.68 -25.34
CA LEU A 961 19.16 32.97 -25.65
C LEU A 961 17.80 32.81 -26.35
N THR A 962 17.66 31.83 -27.24
CA THR A 962 16.41 31.61 -27.99
C THR A 962 15.30 31.07 -27.09
N CYS A 963 15.62 30.19 -26.12
CA CYS A 963 14.63 29.70 -25.16
C CYS A 963 14.30 30.76 -24.10
N SER A 964 15.32 31.35 -23.44
CA SER A 964 15.11 32.24 -22.28
C SER A 964 14.80 33.70 -22.61
N GLY A 965 15.11 34.16 -23.82
CA GLY A 965 15.09 35.58 -24.18
C GLY A 965 16.14 36.46 -23.47
N ASP A 966 16.95 35.93 -22.55
CA ASP A 966 17.81 36.73 -21.67
C ASP A 966 19.05 37.31 -22.39
N VAL A 967 18.93 38.56 -22.82
CA VAL A 967 20.02 39.34 -23.42
C VAL A 967 21.21 39.61 -22.47
N SER A 968 21.15 39.23 -21.18
CA SER A 968 22.34 39.26 -20.29
C SER A 968 23.48 38.39 -20.81
N ILE A 969 23.20 37.40 -21.67
CA ILE A 969 24.20 36.62 -22.41
C ILE A 969 25.06 37.50 -23.33
N LEU A 970 24.51 38.60 -23.87
CA LEU A 970 25.21 39.54 -24.75
C LEU A 970 26.16 40.49 -23.98
N ALA A 971 26.03 40.53 -22.64
CA ALA A 971 26.78 41.38 -21.72
C ALA A 971 28.19 40.85 -21.43
N TRP A 972 29.08 40.94 -22.41
CA TRP A 972 30.49 40.53 -22.31
C TRP A 972 31.42 41.52 -23.02
N ALA A 973 32.72 41.46 -22.70
CA ALA A 973 33.80 42.18 -23.38
C ALA A 973 34.91 41.18 -23.73
N GLY A 974 35.67 41.45 -24.80
CA GLY A 974 36.66 40.51 -25.36
C GLY A 974 36.49 40.28 -26.86
N GLU A 975 36.88 39.09 -27.32
CA GLU A 975 36.89 38.71 -28.74
C GLU A 975 35.59 38.00 -29.16
N SER A 976 35.07 38.36 -30.33
CA SER A 976 33.81 37.84 -30.88
C SER A 976 33.95 36.43 -31.44
N GLY A 977 32.95 35.59 -31.20
CA GLY A 977 32.92 34.21 -31.65
C GLY A 977 32.79 34.06 -33.17
N SER A 978 33.28 32.92 -33.67
CA SER A 978 33.17 32.53 -35.08
C SER A 978 31.75 32.12 -35.50
N PHE A 979 30.90 31.72 -34.55
CA PHE A 979 29.50 31.37 -34.79
C PHE A 979 28.62 32.60 -35.07
N ASN A 980 28.70 33.62 -34.21
CA ASN A 980 28.02 34.90 -34.39
C ASN A 980 28.79 35.99 -33.66
N SER A 981 28.96 37.18 -34.26
CA SER A 981 29.81 38.22 -33.68
C SER A 981 29.28 38.80 -32.36
N CYS A 982 27.97 38.70 -32.09
CA CYS A 982 27.37 39.15 -30.84
C CYS A 982 27.59 38.21 -29.66
N LEU A 983 28.03 36.97 -29.90
CA LEU A 983 28.40 35.98 -28.89
C LEU A 983 29.93 35.95 -28.70
N PRO A 984 30.45 35.58 -27.51
CA PRO A 984 31.88 35.54 -27.25
C PRO A 984 32.53 34.30 -27.88
N ALA A 985 33.84 34.39 -28.18
CA ALA A 985 34.62 33.23 -28.63
C ALA A 985 34.84 32.18 -27.52
N HIS A 986 34.87 32.61 -26.26
CA HIS A 986 35.15 31.76 -25.11
C HIS A 986 34.23 32.08 -23.93
N ILE A 987 33.80 31.07 -23.19
CA ILE A 987 32.96 31.21 -21.98
C ILE A 987 33.68 31.89 -20.80
N THR A 988 35.01 32.01 -20.86
CA THR A 988 35.85 32.68 -19.85
C THR A 988 35.48 34.15 -19.60
N VAL A 989 34.82 34.81 -20.55
CA VAL A 989 34.31 36.19 -20.40
C VAL A 989 33.27 36.35 -19.28
N PHE A 990 32.66 35.26 -18.83
CA PHE A 990 31.66 35.25 -17.75
C PHE A 990 32.26 34.99 -16.34
N SER A 991 33.59 34.89 -16.22
CA SER A 991 34.27 34.61 -14.94
C SER A 991 34.27 35.77 -13.94
N GLY A 992 34.10 37.01 -14.42
CA GLY A 992 34.03 38.21 -13.59
C GLY A 992 32.68 38.40 -12.86
N PRO A 993 32.61 39.29 -11.86
CA PRO A 993 31.34 39.67 -11.24
C PRO A 993 30.37 40.22 -12.30
N ALA A 994 29.06 40.10 -12.05
CA ALA A 994 28.01 40.46 -13.00
C ALA A 994 28.12 41.93 -13.45
N THR A 995 28.69 42.15 -14.64
CA THR A 995 28.65 43.44 -15.32
C THR A 995 27.25 43.62 -15.90
N SER A 996 26.32 44.12 -15.09
CA SER A 996 24.94 44.29 -15.53
C SER A 996 24.87 45.22 -16.75
N HIS A 997 24.29 44.69 -17.84
CA HIS A 997 23.73 45.51 -18.91
C HIS A 997 22.32 45.98 -18.53
N LEU A 998 21.64 45.26 -17.63
CA LEU A 998 20.46 45.76 -16.94
C LEU A 998 20.84 47.00 -16.11
N PRO A 999 20.04 48.06 -16.16
CA PRO A 999 20.17 49.15 -15.20
C PRO A 999 19.83 48.65 -13.79
N SER A 1000 20.45 49.22 -12.76
CA SER A 1000 20.16 48.86 -11.38
C SER A 1000 18.70 49.15 -11.04
N PRO A 1001 17.99 48.31 -10.26
CA PRO A 1001 16.63 48.62 -9.80
C PRO A 1001 16.59 50.00 -9.16
N ILE A 1002 15.67 50.87 -9.61
CA ILE A 1002 15.44 52.16 -8.97
C ILE A 1002 14.66 51.87 -7.68
N PRO A 1003 15.16 52.21 -6.47
CA PRO A 1003 14.39 52.03 -5.25
C PRO A 1003 13.09 52.82 -5.32
N ASP A 1004 11.96 52.28 -4.87
CA ASP A 1004 10.65 52.92 -5.07
C ASP A 1004 10.56 54.35 -4.51
N ALA A 1005 11.26 54.65 -3.42
CA ALA A 1005 11.35 56.01 -2.89
C ALA A 1005 12.03 57.01 -3.85
N GLU A 1006 13.02 56.55 -4.63
CA GLU A 1006 13.66 57.36 -5.68
C GLU A 1006 12.84 57.35 -6.97
N MET A 1007 12.18 56.24 -7.29
CA MET A 1007 11.24 56.15 -8.41
C MET A 1007 10.06 57.12 -8.22
N ALA A 1008 9.49 57.19 -7.02
CA ALA A 1008 8.47 58.15 -6.62
C ALA A 1008 8.96 59.61 -6.76
N ARG A 1009 10.23 59.91 -6.44
CA ARG A 1009 10.82 61.26 -6.65
C ARG A 1009 10.99 61.60 -8.13
N ILE A 1010 11.47 60.66 -8.93
CA ILE A 1010 11.67 60.88 -10.38
C ILE A 1010 10.33 61.10 -11.08
N THR A 1011 9.32 60.28 -10.76
CA THR A 1011 7.95 60.43 -11.32
C THR A 1011 7.24 61.71 -10.82
N ALA A 1012 7.38 62.06 -9.54
CA ALA A 1012 6.77 63.26 -8.95
C ALA A 1012 7.41 64.57 -9.45
N SER A 1013 8.74 64.62 -9.63
CA SER A 1013 9.45 65.83 -10.08
C SER A 1013 9.08 66.32 -11.49
N HIS A 1014 8.37 65.49 -12.28
CA HIS A 1014 7.91 65.81 -13.63
C HIS A 1014 6.42 66.15 -13.72
N THR A 1015 5.68 66.25 -12.61
CA THR A 1015 4.22 66.55 -12.53
C THR A 1015 3.78 67.95 -12.98
N GLY A 1016 4.62 68.68 -13.73
CA GLY A 1016 4.29 69.99 -14.28
C GLY A 1016 5.17 70.48 -15.44
N SER A 1017 5.95 69.59 -16.08
CA SER A 1017 6.76 69.98 -17.25
C SER A 1017 5.96 69.81 -18.54
N SER A 1018 5.93 70.85 -19.38
CA SER A 1018 5.31 70.82 -20.72
C SER A 1018 6.15 70.04 -21.76
N SER A 1019 6.78 68.94 -21.34
CA SER A 1019 7.77 68.18 -22.13
C SER A 1019 7.62 66.66 -22.00
N PHE A 1020 6.59 66.18 -21.32
CA PHE A 1020 6.26 64.76 -21.22
C PHE A 1020 5.03 64.51 -22.10
N ASP A 1021 5.22 63.73 -23.15
CA ASP A 1021 4.17 63.34 -24.10
C ASP A 1021 3.74 61.91 -23.74
N LEU A 1022 2.56 61.79 -23.11
CA LEU A 1022 2.03 60.54 -22.61
C LEU A 1022 1.67 59.58 -23.75
N ASP A 1023 1.06 60.10 -24.82
CA ASP A 1023 0.65 59.29 -25.99
C ASP A 1023 1.88 58.68 -26.68
N VAL A 1024 2.97 59.46 -26.83
CA VAL A 1024 4.22 58.95 -27.40
C VAL A 1024 4.93 57.97 -26.45
N ALA A 1025 4.84 58.18 -25.12
CA ALA A 1025 5.39 57.26 -24.13
C ALA A 1025 4.68 55.90 -24.14
N LEU A 1026 3.35 55.89 -24.19
CA LEU A 1026 2.53 54.68 -24.31
C LEU A 1026 2.71 54.00 -25.67
N THR A 1027 2.73 54.76 -26.78
CA THR A 1027 3.02 54.20 -28.11
C THR A 1027 4.40 53.53 -28.17
N LEU A 1028 5.41 54.07 -27.47
CA LEU A 1028 6.72 53.47 -27.35
C LEU A 1028 6.72 52.22 -26.46
N TYR A 1029 5.94 52.23 -25.36
CA TYR A 1029 5.73 51.08 -24.50
C TYR A 1029 5.11 49.91 -25.28
N ASP A 1030 3.96 50.13 -25.91
CA ASP A 1030 3.23 49.12 -26.69
C ASP A 1030 4.07 48.54 -27.82
N ARG A 1031 4.73 49.41 -28.60
CA ARG A 1031 5.57 48.98 -29.74
C ARG A 1031 6.80 48.19 -29.32
N LEU A 1032 7.28 48.36 -28.09
CA LEU A 1032 8.37 47.54 -27.53
C LEU A 1032 7.83 46.24 -26.92
N ASN A 1033 6.63 46.27 -26.32
CA ASN A 1033 5.91 45.09 -25.83
C ASN A 1033 5.54 44.11 -26.96
N GLU A 1034 5.24 44.62 -28.17
CA GLU A 1034 5.00 43.82 -29.38
C GLU A 1034 6.28 43.14 -29.96
N LEU A 1035 7.48 43.40 -29.43
CA LEU A 1035 8.72 42.80 -29.96
C LEU A 1035 9.01 41.42 -29.37
N SER A 1036 9.05 40.41 -30.25
CA SER A 1036 9.51 39.06 -29.93
C SER A 1036 10.93 39.05 -29.32
N ALA A 1037 11.23 38.07 -28.45
CA ALA A 1037 12.58 37.81 -27.95
C ALA A 1037 13.63 37.61 -29.08
N PRO A 1038 14.94 37.82 -28.80
CA PRO A 1038 15.99 37.58 -29.78
C PRO A 1038 16.14 36.09 -30.14
N TRP A 1039 16.27 35.78 -31.43
CA TRP A 1039 16.33 34.41 -31.92
C TRP A 1039 17.35 34.24 -33.06
N PHE A 1040 17.71 32.99 -33.36
CA PHE A 1040 18.72 32.65 -34.36
C PHE A 1040 18.16 31.89 -35.58
N ALA A 1041 18.65 32.24 -36.77
CA ALA A 1041 18.43 31.50 -38.01
C ALA A 1041 19.76 31.30 -38.75
N ALA A 1042 20.21 30.05 -38.92
CA ALA A 1042 21.47 29.71 -39.59
C ALA A 1042 22.66 30.58 -39.11
N SER A 1043 22.87 30.60 -37.78
CA SER A 1043 23.87 31.40 -37.06
C SER A 1043 23.72 32.93 -37.15
N ARG A 1044 22.69 33.45 -37.83
CA ARG A 1044 22.36 34.89 -37.84
C ARG A 1044 21.38 35.20 -36.72
N MET A 1045 21.68 36.20 -35.90
CA MET A 1045 20.81 36.65 -34.82
C MET A 1045 19.83 37.71 -35.35
N LYS A 1046 18.55 37.59 -34.99
CA LYS A 1046 17.55 38.65 -35.07
C LYS A 1046 17.50 39.36 -33.72
N LEU A 1047 17.96 40.62 -33.69
CA LEU A 1047 18.05 41.40 -32.45
C LEU A 1047 17.06 42.57 -32.48
N PRO A 1048 15.91 42.48 -31.80
CA PRO A 1048 15.10 43.64 -31.46
C PRO A 1048 15.92 44.58 -30.57
N CYS A 1049 15.96 45.86 -30.93
CA CYS A 1049 16.79 46.83 -30.24
C CYS A 1049 16.38 48.28 -30.53
N ILE A 1050 16.90 49.19 -29.73
CA ILE A 1050 16.93 50.62 -30.03
C ILE A 1050 18.35 50.95 -30.50
N ALA A 1051 18.48 51.43 -31.73
CA ALA A 1051 19.78 51.52 -32.40
C ALA A 1051 20.08 52.94 -32.86
N PHE A 1052 21.21 53.50 -32.43
CA PHE A 1052 21.55 54.91 -32.60
C PHE A 1052 22.81 55.05 -33.46
N LYS A 1053 22.74 55.88 -34.50
CA LYS A 1053 23.89 56.12 -35.40
C LYS A 1053 24.91 57.05 -34.73
N LEU A 1054 26.15 56.60 -34.60
CA LEU A 1054 27.23 57.40 -34.02
C LEU A 1054 27.84 58.37 -35.04
N PRO A 1055 28.23 59.59 -34.62
CA PRO A 1055 29.08 60.48 -35.41
C PRO A 1055 30.52 59.96 -35.46
N ALA A 1056 31.38 60.63 -36.23
CA ALA A 1056 32.75 60.20 -36.45
C ALA A 1056 33.54 60.08 -35.13
N LEU A 1057 34.20 58.93 -34.92
CA LEU A 1057 35.00 58.68 -33.73
C LEU A 1057 36.33 59.43 -33.78
N SER A 1058 36.70 60.08 -32.67
CA SER A 1058 38.02 60.69 -32.50
C SER A 1058 38.98 59.72 -31.78
N PRO A 1059 40.17 59.39 -32.35
CA PRO A 1059 41.12 58.49 -31.72
C PRO A 1059 41.97 59.21 -30.65
N TYR A 1060 42.13 58.58 -29.50
CA TYR A 1060 42.95 59.06 -28.38
C TYR A 1060 44.05 58.03 -28.05
N ARG A 1061 45.27 58.49 -27.75
CA ARG A 1061 46.41 57.58 -27.47
C ARG A 1061 46.42 57.15 -26.01
N THR A 1062 46.30 55.85 -25.78
CA THR A 1062 46.64 55.19 -24.50
C THR A 1062 47.77 54.17 -24.71
N ARG A 1063 48.25 53.55 -23.63
CA ARG A 1063 49.49 52.75 -23.63
C ARG A 1063 49.27 51.24 -23.88
N THR A 1064 48.01 50.78 -23.92
CA THR A 1064 47.63 49.35 -23.93
C THR A 1064 46.47 48.99 -24.86
N GLY A 1065 45.81 49.96 -25.51
CA GLY A 1065 44.70 49.72 -26.46
C GLY A 1065 44.43 50.95 -27.33
N ARG A 1066 43.46 50.89 -28.25
CA ARG A 1066 42.99 52.08 -28.99
C ARG A 1066 41.73 52.62 -28.32
N LEU A 1067 41.84 53.80 -27.73
CA LEU A 1067 40.69 54.51 -27.16
C LEU A 1067 40.09 55.42 -28.23
N TYR A 1068 38.78 55.37 -28.39
CA TYR A 1068 38.01 56.27 -29.23
C TYR A 1068 36.97 57.00 -28.39
N ARG A 1069 36.82 58.31 -28.64
CA ARG A 1069 35.81 59.15 -27.99
C ARG A 1069 34.91 59.79 -29.04
N THR A 1070 33.62 59.88 -28.75
CA THR A 1070 32.65 60.60 -29.57
C THR A 1070 31.62 61.30 -28.71
N ASP A 1071 31.27 62.53 -29.08
CA ASP A 1071 30.27 63.33 -28.39
C ASP A 1071 28.95 63.28 -29.17
N THR A 1072 27.87 62.90 -28.49
CA THR A 1072 26.55 62.68 -29.09
C THR A 1072 25.50 63.52 -28.37
N ALA A 1073 24.52 64.05 -29.10
CA ALA A 1073 23.40 64.77 -28.50
C ALA A 1073 22.50 63.86 -27.63
N ALA A 1074 22.50 62.55 -27.90
CA ALA A 1074 21.69 61.56 -27.19
C ALA A 1074 22.33 61.06 -25.88
N PHE A 1075 23.66 60.89 -25.83
CA PHE A 1075 24.35 60.22 -24.71
C PHE A 1075 25.50 61.03 -24.11
N GLY A 1076 25.80 62.22 -24.65
CA GLY A 1076 27.03 62.93 -24.34
C GLY A 1076 28.26 62.22 -24.86
N THR A 1077 29.34 62.26 -24.07
CA THR A 1077 30.65 61.67 -24.40
C THR A 1077 30.66 60.15 -24.17
N VAL A 1078 30.79 59.38 -25.25
CA VAL A 1078 30.93 57.92 -25.22
C VAL A 1078 32.40 57.54 -25.47
N GLU A 1079 32.95 56.68 -24.61
CA GLU A 1079 34.30 56.15 -24.71
C GLU A 1079 34.31 54.66 -25.05
N ILE A 1080 35.15 54.27 -26.01
CA ILE A 1080 35.20 52.92 -26.55
C ILE A 1080 36.67 52.48 -26.63
N THR A 1081 37.02 51.43 -25.90
CA THR A 1081 38.36 50.80 -25.98
C THR A 1081 38.27 49.53 -26.81
N THR A 1082 39.11 49.43 -27.84
CA THR A 1082 39.19 48.24 -28.70
C THR A 1082 40.59 48.05 -29.30
N ARG A 1083 40.88 46.82 -29.73
CA ARG A 1083 42.03 46.48 -30.58
C ARG A 1083 41.76 46.80 -32.06
N GLU A 1084 40.49 46.83 -32.48
CA GLU A 1084 40.09 47.05 -33.87
C GLU A 1084 40.42 48.48 -34.37
N ASP A 1085 40.60 48.65 -35.68
CA ASP A 1085 40.86 49.96 -36.29
C ASP A 1085 39.55 50.63 -36.71
N LEU A 1086 38.87 51.28 -35.76
CA LEU A 1086 37.62 52.00 -36.02
C LEU A 1086 37.80 53.22 -36.94
N SER A 1087 39.05 53.70 -37.14
CA SER A 1087 39.31 54.89 -37.98
C SER A 1087 38.93 54.72 -39.45
N ARG A 1088 38.78 53.48 -39.92
CA ARG A 1088 38.42 53.13 -41.30
C ARG A 1088 36.94 52.80 -41.48
N MET A 1089 36.17 52.69 -40.39
CA MET A 1089 34.78 52.24 -40.42
C MET A 1089 33.84 53.41 -40.71
N LYS A 1090 32.89 53.22 -41.64
CA LYS A 1090 31.87 54.22 -41.99
C LYS A 1090 30.51 53.81 -41.42
N SER A 1091 29.89 54.70 -40.64
CA SER A 1091 28.61 54.50 -39.94
C SER A 1091 28.62 53.37 -38.90
N LEU A 1092 29.00 53.71 -37.66
CA LEU A 1092 28.84 52.83 -36.50
C LEU A 1092 27.48 53.06 -35.85
N TYR A 1093 26.95 52.03 -35.20
CA TYR A 1093 25.71 52.08 -34.44
C TYR A 1093 25.93 51.61 -33.01
N LEU A 1094 25.47 52.41 -32.06
CA LEU A 1094 25.33 52.07 -30.66
C LEU A 1094 23.97 51.42 -30.46
N ILE A 1095 23.93 50.20 -29.94
CA ILE A 1095 22.72 49.40 -29.82
C ILE A 1095 22.38 49.21 -28.34
N HIS A 1096 21.15 49.50 -27.98
CA HIS A 1096 20.49 49.03 -26.77
C HIS A 1096 19.69 47.77 -27.14
N PRO A 1097 20.13 46.55 -26.78
CA PRO A 1097 19.30 45.35 -26.92
C PRO A 1097 17.95 45.54 -26.22
N TRP A 1098 16.89 44.98 -26.78
CA TRP A 1098 15.58 44.98 -26.11
C TRP A 1098 15.66 44.22 -24.77
N LEU A 1099 14.99 44.73 -23.75
CA LEU A 1099 14.96 44.21 -22.37
C LEU A 1099 13.53 44.32 -21.85
N ASP A 1100 12.81 43.20 -21.80
CA ASP A 1100 11.43 43.18 -21.29
C ASP A 1100 11.34 43.63 -19.82
N ALA A 1101 12.41 43.42 -19.04
CA ALA A 1101 12.61 43.98 -17.70
C ALA A 1101 12.39 45.50 -17.59
N LEU A 1102 12.38 46.26 -18.69
CA LEU A 1102 12.09 47.70 -18.69
C LEU A 1102 10.59 48.02 -18.61
N LEU A 1103 9.69 47.12 -19.01
CA LEU A 1103 8.24 47.37 -19.11
C LEU A 1103 7.47 47.31 -17.79
N GLU A 1104 8.07 46.77 -16.73
CA GLU A 1104 7.46 46.77 -15.38
C GLU A 1104 6.02 46.22 -15.42
N HIS A 1105 5.86 45.05 -16.06
CA HIS A 1105 4.61 44.29 -16.06
C HIS A 1105 4.13 44.06 -14.61
N GLU A 1106 2.81 44.08 -14.37
CA GLU A 1106 2.23 44.09 -13.01
C GLU A 1106 2.60 42.85 -12.16
N ASP A 1107 3.13 41.79 -12.80
CA ASP A 1107 3.59 40.55 -12.15
C ASP A 1107 5.12 40.46 -11.95
N ILE A 1108 5.95 41.43 -12.42
CA ILE A 1108 7.42 41.30 -12.45
C ILE A 1108 8.12 42.27 -11.48
N HIS A 1109 8.30 41.84 -10.23
CA HIS A 1109 9.13 42.54 -9.25
C HIS A 1109 10.05 41.68 -8.37
N SER A 1110 10.48 40.49 -8.85
CA SER A 1110 11.85 40.02 -8.64
C SER A 1110 12.32 39.17 -9.83
N GLY A 1111 13.63 39.06 -10.05
CA GLY A 1111 14.17 38.77 -11.39
C GLY A 1111 14.56 37.33 -11.69
N ALA A 1112 13.80 36.66 -12.56
CA ALA A 1112 14.33 35.72 -13.56
C ALA A 1112 13.29 35.50 -14.69
N PHE A 1113 13.69 35.63 -15.95
CA PHE A 1113 12.82 35.26 -17.08
C PHE A 1113 12.78 33.74 -17.23
N VAL A 1114 11.57 33.17 -17.16
CA VAL A 1114 11.30 31.78 -17.53
C VAL A 1114 11.17 31.69 -19.05
N ALA A 1115 11.76 30.64 -19.63
CA ALA A 1115 11.72 30.36 -21.06
C ALA A 1115 10.33 29.89 -21.53
N ASP A 1116 9.90 30.35 -22.70
CA ASP A 1116 8.77 29.75 -23.42
C ASP A 1116 9.20 28.39 -24.01
N ASP A 1117 8.70 27.29 -23.45
CA ASP A 1117 8.77 25.95 -24.07
C ASP A 1117 7.55 25.71 -24.98
N ALA A 1118 7.58 26.30 -26.19
CA ALA A 1118 6.66 25.95 -27.28
C ALA A 1118 7.27 26.20 -28.68
N PRO A 1119 7.32 25.19 -29.58
CA PRO A 1119 7.79 25.38 -30.95
C PRO A 1119 6.69 25.96 -31.87
N PRO A 1120 7.04 26.69 -32.94
CA PRO A 1120 6.07 27.16 -33.93
C PRO A 1120 5.52 25.99 -34.78
N PRO A 1121 4.26 26.06 -35.27
CA PRO A 1121 3.60 24.93 -35.89
C PRO A 1121 4.14 24.61 -37.29
N SER A 1122 4.43 23.33 -37.54
CA SER A 1122 4.51 22.77 -38.89
C SER A 1122 3.83 21.39 -38.93
N PRO A 1123 3.19 21.00 -40.05
CA PRO A 1123 2.17 19.96 -40.01
C PRO A 1123 2.71 18.53 -40.17
N ASN A 1124 2.08 17.61 -39.44
CA ASN A 1124 2.18 16.15 -39.54
C ASN A 1124 3.55 15.53 -39.17
N THR A 1125 3.65 14.95 -37.96
CA THR A 1125 4.18 13.59 -37.68
C THR A 1125 3.70 13.17 -36.28
N GLU A 1126 3.52 11.87 -36.03
CA GLU A 1126 2.97 11.30 -34.79
C GLU A 1126 4.06 11.02 -33.72
N ILE A 1127 3.70 11.14 -32.43
CA ILE A 1127 4.32 10.54 -31.21
C ILE A 1127 5.73 11.04 -30.77
N SER A 1128 5.84 11.59 -29.54
CA SER A 1128 6.83 11.18 -28.49
C SER A 1128 6.73 12.00 -27.17
N ASP A 1129 7.24 11.44 -26.07
CA ASP A 1129 7.14 11.90 -24.67
C ASP A 1129 8.22 12.92 -24.21
N GLU A 1130 7.93 13.73 -23.18
CA GLU A 1130 8.85 14.67 -22.46
C GLU A 1130 8.40 14.80 -20.96
N GLU A 1131 9.10 15.42 -19.99
CA GLU A 1131 10.48 15.21 -19.50
C GLU A 1131 10.66 15.81 -18.04
N PHE A 1132 11.05 15.02 -17.01
CA PHE A 1132 11.79 15.44 -15.76
C PHE A 1132 11.11 16.30 -14.66
N ASP A 1133 11.58 16.46 -13.41
CA ASP A 1133 12.39 15.70 -12.40
C ASP A 1133 12.12 16.35 -11.00
N ASP A 1134 12.39 15.67 -9.86
CA ASP A 1134 12.85 16.30 -8.58
C ASP A 1134 13.14 15.30 -7.43
N ASP A 1135 13.86 15.75 -6.38
CA ASP A 1135 14.17 15.00 -5.13
C ASP A 1135 14.68 15.92 -3.98
N ASP A 1136 14.56 15.47 -2.73
CA ASP A 1136 14.77 16.21 -1.45
C ASP A 1136 16.07 15.85 -0.69
N SER A 1137 16.64 16.76 0.14
CA SER A 1137 17.15 16.44 1.51
C SER A 1137 17.70 17.61 2.39
N LEU A 1138 17.19 17.62 3.63
CA LEU A 1138 17.45 18.34 4.91
C LEU A 1138 18.78 19.11 5.25
N PRO A 1139 18.77 20.05 6.24
CA PRO A 1139 19.73 21.16 6.35
C PRO A 1139 20.65 21.21 7.61
N LEU A 1140 21.70 22.04 7.54
CA LEU A 1140 22.57 22.48 8.66
C LEU A 1140 22.39 23.99 8.98
N PRO A 1141 22.80 24.49 10.17
CA PRO A 1141 22.50 25.85 10.62
C PRO A 1141 23.62 26.87 10.37
N GLU A 1142 23.28 28.06 9.82
CA GLU A 1142 24.20 29.20 9.66
C GLU A 1142 23.58 30.55 10.09
N PRO A 1143 24.40 31.61 10.31
CA PRO A 1143 24.14 32.58 11.38
C PRO A 1143 23.46 33.90 10.97
N GLU A 1144 22.93 34.60 11.98
CA GLU A 1144 22.20 35.87 11.87
C GLU A 1144 23.02 37.02 11.27
N LEU A 1145 22.47 37.69 10.25
CA LEU A 1145 22.89 39.01 9.75
C LEU A 1145 21.65 39.93 9.60
N PRO A 1146 21.81 41.27 9.64
CA PRO A 1146 20.75 42.14 10.16
C PRO A 1146 19.61 42.45 9.17
N LEU A 1147 18.40 42.53 9.76
CA LEU A 1147 17.12 42.94 9.19
C LEU A 1147 17.20 44.12 8.19
N HIS A 1148 16.64 43.91 7.00
CA HIS A 1148 16.17 44.98 6.11
C HIS A 1148 14.63 44.97 6.07
N HIS A 1149 14.02 46.15 6.13
CA HIS A 1149 12.57 46.33 6.22
C HIS A 1149 11.82 45.93 4.93
N ALA A 1150 10.67 45.28 5.10
CA ALA A 1150 9.72 45.02 4.01
C ALA A 1150 8.98 46.30 3.54
N PRO A 1151 8.65 46.43 2.25
CA PRO A 1151 7.81 47.52 1.73
C PRO A 1151 6.31 47.17 1.71
N GLU A 1152 5.47 48.19 1.81
CA GLU A 1152 4.00 48.09 1.90
C GLU A 1152 3.33 47.82 0.53
N HIS A 1153 2.14 47.18 0.53
CA HIS A 1153 1.33 46.93 -0.67
C HIS A 1153 1.00 48.22 -1.46
N VAL A 1154 1.18 48.17 -2.78
CA VAL A 1154 0.88 49.27 -3.71
C VAL A 1154 -0.39 48.96 -4.52
N ALA A 1155 -1.24 49.98 -4.72
CA ALA A 1155 -2.46 49.89 -5.53
C ALA A 1155 -2.15 49.72 -7.05
N PRO A 1156 -3.10 49.20 -7.86
CA PRO A 1156 -2.90 49.05 -9.31
C PRO A 1156 -2.48 50.36 -9.98
N MET A 1157 -1.45 50.27 -10.82
CA MET A 1157 -0.71 51.43 -11.32
C MET A 1157 -1.40 52.06 -12.54
N ASP A 1158 -1.76 53.34 -12.43
CA ASP A 1158 -2.33 54.09 -13.55
C ASP A 1158 -1.38 54.19 -14.76
N GLU A 1159 -1.95 54.34 -15.96
CA GLU A 1159 -1.21 54.35 -17.23
C GLU A 1159 -0.17 55.47 -17.30
N GLU A 1160 -0.44 56.62 -16.67
CA GLU A 1160 0.49 57.75 -16.63
C GLU A 1160 1.71 57.42 -15.76
N THR A 1161 1.50 56.80 -14.60
CA THR A 1161 2.56 56.35 -13.69
C THR A 1161 3.40 55.25 -14.33
N ARG A 1162 2.76 54.30 -15.02
CA ARG A 1162 3.42 53.24 -15.81
C ARG A 1162 4.33 53.83 -16.89
N ALA A 1163 3.80 54.75 -17.71
CA ALA A 1163 4.57 55.44 -18.73
C ALA A 1163 5.74 56.26 -18.14
N ARG A 1164 5.53 56.94 -17.01
CA ARG A 1164 6.58 57.72 -16.32
C ARG A 1164 7.68 56.82 -15.71
N ARG A 1165 7.33 55.67 -15.13
CA ARG A 1165 8.31 54.69 -14.60
C ARG A 1165 9.10 54.02 -15.72
N PHE A 1166 8.44 53.60 -16.80
CA PHE A 1166 9.08 53.13 -18.03
C PHE A 1166 10.11 54.14 -18.58
N VAL A 1167 9.73 55.40 -18.76
CA VAL A 1167 10.62 56.45 -19.29
C VAL A 1167 11.81 56.74 -18.35
N ALA A 1168 11.63 56.61 -17.03
CA ALA A 1168 12.71 56.75 -16.08
C ALA A 1168 13.71 55.58 -16.14
N ARG A 1169 13.22 54.34 -16.20
CA ARG A 1169 14.02 53.12 -16.40
C ARG A 1169 14.82 53.18 -17.70
N LEU A 1170 14.16 53.59 -18.79
CA LEU A 1170 14.79 53.81 -20.11
C LEU A 1170 15.93 54.82 -20.06
N ARG A 1171 15.88 55.82 -19.16
CA ARG A 1171 16.92 56.86 -18.99
C ARG A 1171 18.08 56.47 -18.05
N GLN A 1172 18.08 55.27 -17.49
CA GLN A 1172 19.18 54.79 -16.66
C GLN A 1172 20.45 54.46 -17.48
N PRO A 1173 21.64 54.36 -16.84
CA PRO A 1173 22.83 53.87 -17.52
C PRO A 1173 22.67 52.40 -17.92
N PHE A 1174 22.87 52.09 -19.19
CA PHE A 1174 22.80 50.72 -19.74
C PHE A 1174 24.09 50.32 -20.46
N GLY A 1175 24.28 49.01 -20.63
CA GLY A 1175 25.39 48.46 -21.41
C GLY A 1175 25.01 48.33 -22.89
N ALA A 1176 25.77 48.98 -23.77
CA ALA A 1176 25.49 49.01 -25.20
C ALA A 1176 26.40 48.07 -26.02
N LEU A 1177 25.90 47.63 -27.17
CA LEU A 1177 26.69 46.92 -28.18
C LEU A 1177 27.12 47.90 -29.29
N LEU A 1178 28.33 47.75 -29.82
CA LEU A 1178 28.79 48.51 -30.98
C LEU A 1178 28.68 47.63 -32.23
N LEU A 1179 27.78 47.97 -33.14
CA LEU A 1179 27.59 47.28 -34.41
C LEU A 1179 28.02 48.14 -35.61
N MET A 1180 28.51 47.48 -36.67
CA MET A 1180 28.79 48.09 -37.97
C MET A 1180 28.00 47.40 -39.09
N PRO A 1181 27.48 48.11 -40.10
CA PRO A 1181 26.90 47.50 -41.30
C PRO A 1181 27.95 46.77 -42.14
N VAL A 1182 27.61 45.59 -42.67
CA VAL A 1182 28.50 44.77 -43.48
C VAL A 1182 28.32 45.09 -44.96
N ALA A 1183 29.27 45.86 -45.51
CA ALA A 1183 29.19 46.42 -46.87
C ALA A 1183 29.14 45.39 -48.02
N SER A 1184 29.42 44.11 -47.76
CA SER A 1184 29.33 43.00 -48.72
C SER A 1184 27.99 42.26 -48.73
N SER A 1185 27.03 42.65 -47.87
CA SER A 1185 25.72 41.99 -47.82
C SER A 1185 24.87 42.27 -49.06
N ARG A 1186 24.34 41.20 -49.67
CA ARG A 1186 23.38 41.29 -50.78
C ARG A 1186 22.03 41.92 -50.39
N ARG A 1187 21.74 42.08 -49.09
CA ARG A 1187 20.46 42.64 -48.58
C ARG A 1187 20.61 44.04 -47.98
N GLY A 1188 21.83 44.51 -47.70
CA GLY A 1188 22.08 45.84 -47.12
C GLY A 1188 21.66 46.02 -45.65
N THR A 1189 21.17 44.95 -45.00
CA THR A 1189 20.63 44.96 -43.62
C THR A 1189 21.49 44.18 -42.62
N ASP A 1190 22.60 43.58 -43.04
CA ASP A 1190 23.46 42.77 -42.16
C ASP A 1190 24.41 43.66 -41.34
N TYR A 1191 24.53 43.36 -40.05
CA TYR A 1191 25.41 44.02 -39.10
C TYR A 1191 26.42 43.04 -38.52
N LYS A 1192 27.55 43.55 -38.00
CA LYS A 1192 28.53 42.78 -37.22
C LYS A 1192 28.90 43.55 -35.96
N ARG A 1193 29.01 42.86 -34.82
CA ARG A 1193 29.58 43.41 -33.59
C ARG A 1193 31.08 43.65 -33.75
N VAL A 1194 31.49 44.81 -33.28
CA VAL A 1194 32.89 45.20 -33.14
C VAL A 1194 33.34 44.77 -31.73
N ALA A 1195 34.47 44.07 -31.64
CA ALA A 1195 35.03 43.66 -30.36
C ALA A 1195 35.42 44.88 -29.51
N ALA A 1196 35.21 44.81 -28.20
CA ALA A 1196 35.57 45.86 -27.25
C ALA A 1196 36.34 45.25 -26.09
N ASP A 1197 37.45 45.89 -25.68
CA ASP A 1197 38.28 45.45 -24.55
C ASP A 1197 37.62 45.76 -23.19
N GLY A 1198 36.49 46.48 -23.17
CA GLY A 1198 35.71 46.79 -21.99
C GLY A 1198 34.23 47.03 -22.32
N VAL A 1199 33.37 46.98 -21.30
CA VAL A 1199 31.92 47.20 -21.44
C VAL A 1199 31.63 48.66 -21.78
N ILE A 1200 30.92 48.90 -22.89
CA ILE A 1200 30.47 50.24 -23.29
C ILE A 1200 29.24 50.59 -22.45
N LYS A 1201 29.39 51.53 -21.52
CA LYS A 1201 28.25 52.08 -20.74
C LYS A 1201 27.85 53.44 -21.29
N VAL A 1202 26.54 53.65 -21.39
CA VAL A 1202 25.93 54.89 -21.91
C VAL A 1202 24.69 55.23 -21.09
N GLN A 1203 24.30 56.51 -21.09
CA GLN A 1203 23.10 57.00 -20.44
C GLN A 1203 22.48 58.08 -21.31
N PHE A 1204 21.14 58.12 -21.42
CA PHE A 1204 20.46 59.17 -22.16
C PHE A 1204 20.62 60.53 -21.47
N GLN A 1205 20.94 61.57 -22.24
CA GLN A 1205 20.90 62.96 -21.79
C GLN A 1205 19.50 63.55 -21.98
N GLY A 1206 19.15 64.53 -21.13
CA GLY A 1206 17.78 65.07 -21.03
C GLY A 1206 17.22 65.78 -22.28
N ASN A 1207 18.03 65.96 -23.33
CA ASN A 1207 17.65 66.66 -24.57
C ASN A 1207 17.05 65.75 -25.67
N LEU A 1208 17.05 64.41 -25.49
CA LEU A 1208 16.47 63.49 -26.48
C LEU A 1208 14.96 63.32 -26.26
N SER A 1209 14.16 63.45 -27.33
CA SER A 1209 12.71 63.25 -27.26
C SER A 1209 12.33 61.76 -27.33
N LEU A 1210 11.15 61.41 -26.80
CA LEU A 1210 10.65 60.03 -26.88
C LEU A 1210 10.33 59.62 -28.34
N ALA A 1211 9.93 60.57 -29.18
CA ALA A 1211 9.72 60.34 -30.61
C ALA A 1211 11.03 59.98 -31.34
N ASP A 1212 12.15 60.63 -31.02
CA ASP A 1212 13.46 60.26 -31.56
C ASP A 1212 13.87 58.83 -31.16
N ILE A 1213 13.46 58.37 -29.97
CA ILE A 1213 13.72 57.00 -29.52
C ILE A 1213 12.83 56.01 -30.30
N LEU A 1214 11.55 56.32 -30.46
CA LEU A 1214 10.56 55.53 -31.20
C LEU A 1214 10.97 55.27 -32.66
N ASP A 1215 11.54 56.27 -33.33
CA ASP A 1215 12.05 56.16 -34.70
C ASP A 1215 13.32 55.29 -34.82
N ASN A 1216 14.02 55.04 -33.70
CA ASN A 1216 15.23 54.21 -33.66
C ASN A 1216 14.98 52.75 -33.23
N VAL A 1217 13.74 52.38 -32.89
CA VAL A 1217 13.31 50.99 -32.58
C VAL A 1217 13.30 50.14 -33.86
N ARG A 1218 14.04 49.02 -33.86
CA ARG A 1218 14.15 48.11 -35.02
C ARG A 1218 14.73 46.74 -34.66
N THR A 1219 14.44 45.75 -35.49
CA THR A 1219 15.10 44.44 -35.46
C THR A 1219 16.27 44.42 -36.45
N LEU A 1220 17.47 44.09 -35.97
CA LEU A 1220 18.69 44.01 -36.78
C LEU A 1220 19.09 42.56 -37.06
N ASP A 1221 19.67 42.33 -38.24
CA ASP A 1221 20.24 41.04 -38.65
C ASP A 1221 21.73 41.06 -38.34
N VAL A 1222 22.18 40.35 -37.30
CA VAL A 1222 23.59 40.34 -36.88
C VAL A 1222 24.27 39.03 -37.29
N LEU A 1223 25.43 39.15 -37.94
CA LEU A 1223 26.30 38.06 -38.40
C LEU A 1223 27.28 37.59 -37.34
#